data_AF-A0A5E5QHV2-F1
#
_entry.id   AF-A0A5E5QHV2-F1
#
_cell.length_a   1.000
_cell.length_b   1.000
_cell.length_c   1.000
_cell.angle_alpha   90.00
_cell.angle_beta   90.00
_cell.angle_gamma   90.00
#
_symmetry.space_group_name_H-M   'P 1'
#
loop_
_entity.id
_entity.type
_entity.pdbx_description
1 polymer ?
#
loop_
_entity_poly.entity_id
_entity_poly.type
_entity_poly.pdbx_seq_one_letter_code
_entity_poly.pdbx_strand_id
1 'polypeptide(L)'
;YDSGNGTINAEVTGRTTQIEVNADGTKTMLTGGTKTVYSWDTDKGGMSQKTETVKNHSEVLKNPLVNLNEEIQRLEELLKSTSEKQSKHSNLLSNTLHTFRAVQGNELDLYRSELKALKLDFDEHLRTNPDSEIIGELNRINAVLQDFITDIEQNLRRTEQEQSVILAREKYEVDKVLEIDDKVKELKKTHEWFLELASLSPEMREQLRHDISAIEHGIQVAEESQVKLKKWEVENIKQGHITDPFVGYIRQVIITTEDDPNSIQDESRLAAKYPNNTTIVHMDINGNYKVVYGLKLNEISKGDIKVMINAHGNPRGINNRGIEEIAEYISIIDRAIGEDSGVRKVSLLSCSLGGVYAERLLPELRKKGVSNTKVSVRLVPVIVYANGRKIMSDSEEGVSGKYRSSALKKTYAFNEKGEIIPVDSYTDEHYDVSLSIDKDGSPKIERIYGNQRLSELQGALKVFVKAEGLSETEEMLHQFKDILPSGASIAHLSIKTPKDNDWFAQGNVLQQTQNLDNFGGRLNASVVVYSDSEDAQVSLAARNRDSEVRIVKGDTHFVKDSLMSKNVMVILELGGSESNQQYLEFRGDDFDADIHVEILHGGVNQVPMTRETLKNLDLISQVTQQSIADIDIIVPTTKNPSHYLELVKALSNKYKVTVTVRKKTGNTASVEWLSKTPQDSNVIVRTSPHLAETQPHNDQKLQDWDLPNQEQINKLKAESQKTKPQLANHDHQVLIQTEPDDNVKDSTLKLALKHPTQTTIVQMQKDGTYRVVYGTDLDKITGRVKLSVVGYGRKTQEGGDTLGGRSATELSTNITKLNQALTNDATIRHISLVGCNLDNPTDNSTSTYAAQTLQNLKEIGVTSTSARSDYVAIGPDGRKLTSSTGTDAWKHKDS
;
A
#
# COMPACT_ATOMS: atom_id res chain seq x y z
N TYR A 1 32.07 21.38 -9.95
CA TYR A 1 33.53 21.20 -9.78
C TYR A 1 34.23 22.29 -10.56
N ASP A 2 34.64 23.35 -9.86
CA ASP A 2 35.79 24.18 -10.19
C ASP A 2 36.29 24.79 -8.86
N SER A 3 37.58 24.72 -8.62
CA SER A 3 38.22 24.81 -7.30
C SER A 3 38.53 26.25 -6.88
N GLY A 4 37.74 26.81 -5.97
CA GLY A 4 38.11 27.98 -5.17
C GLY A 4 38.76 27.54 -3.86
N ASN A 5 40.09 27.45 -3.82
CA ASN A 5 40.84 27.30 -2.56
C ASN A 5 40.75 28.61 -1.76
N GLY A 6 39.70 28.74 -0.95
CA GLY A 6 39.73 29.64 0.20
C GLY A 6 40.51 28.95 1.32
N THR A 7 41.67 29.48 1.66
CA THR A 7 42.50 29.02 2.79
C THR A 7 41.72 29.14 4.10
N ILE A 8 41.24 28.02 4.64
CA ILE A 8 40.61 27.94 5.96
C ILE A 8 41.68 27.63 7.00
N ASN A 9 42.58 28.56 7.26
CA ASN A 9 43.51 28.43 8.39
C ASN A 9 42.79 28.91 9.66
N ALA A 10 42.25 27.97 10.43
CA ALA A 10 41.80 28.25 11.79
C ALA A 10 43.03 28.23 12.72
N GLU A 11 43.39 29.40 13.26
CA GLU A 11 44.43 29.52 14.29
C GLU A 11 43.79 29.70 15.66
N VAL A 12 44.12 28.82 16.60
CA VAL A 12 43.73 28.96 18.01
C VAL A 12 44.95 29.42 18.78
N THR A 13 44.82 30.54 19.51
CA THR A 13 45.92 31.12 20.28
C THR A 13 45.63 31.00 21.77
N GLY A 14 46.56 30.37 22.51
CA GLY A 14 46.52 30.28 23.96
C GLY A 14 47.48 31.30 24.60
N ARG A 15 47.06 31.92 25.70
CA ARG A 15 47.91 32.81 26.51
C ARG A 15 47.95 32.27 27.95
N THR A 16 49.14 32.15 28.55
CA THR A 16 49.36 31.46 29.84
C THR A 16 49.84 32.41 30.96
N THR A 17 49.28 33.61 31.04
CA THR A 17 49.67 34.62 32.06
C THR A 17 48.50 35.57 32.40
N GLN A 18 48.60 36.31 33.52
CA GLN A 18 47.63 37.32 33.93
C GLN A 18 47.59 38.48 32.92
N ILE A 19 46.38 38.76 32.42
CA ILE A 19 46.09 39.85 31.48
C ILE A 19 45.31 40.93 32.24
N GLU A 20 45.80 42.15 32.21
CA GLU A 20 45.07 43.33 32.65
C GLU A 20 44.46 44.05 31.43
N VAL A 21 43.22 44.51 31.57
CA VAL A 21 42.56 45.36 30.58
C VAL A 21 42.68 46.80 31.07
N ASN A 22 43.44 47.63 30.37
CA ASN A 22 43.63 49.02 30.69
C ASN A 22 42.37 49.83 30.39
N ALA A 23 42.27 51.03 30.97
CA ALA A 23 41.13 51.93 30.80
C ALA A 23 40.88 52.37 29.35
N ASP A 24 41.89 52.30 28.48
CA ASP A 24 41.80 52.59 27.04
C ASP A 24 41.45 51.36 26.18
N GLY A 25 41.10 50.24 26.82
CA GLY A 25 40.75 48.98 26.16
C GLY A 25 41.95 48.15 25.71
N THR A 26 43.18 48.64 25.88
CA THR A 26 44.38 47.85 25.59
C THR A 26 44.58 46.74 26.62
N LYS A 27 45.17 45.61 26.20
CA LYS A 27 45.40 44.46 27.08
C LYS A 27 46.90 44.31 27.32
N THR A 28 47.34 44.43 28.57
CA THR A 28 48.75 44.32 28.95
C THR A 28 49.01 43.00 29.69
N MET A 29 50.10 42.31 29.34
CA MET A 29 50.58 41.14 30.07
C MET A 29 51.53 41.61 31.18
N LEU A 30 51.22 41.23 32.43
CA LEU A 30 51.92 41.78 33.61
C LEU A 30 53.34 41.25 33.79
N THR A 31 53.69 40.07 33.24
CA THR A 31 55.05 39.52 33.23
C THR A 31 55.29 38.66 31.98
N GLY A 32 56.54 38.70 31.46
CA GLY A 32 57.01 38.18 30.16
C GLY A 32 56.31 36.94 29.60
N GLY A 33 55.21 37.17 28.89
CA GLY A 33 54.36 36.12 28.34
C GLY A 33 54.83 35.59 26.99
N THR A 34 54.74 34.27 26.84
CA THR A 34 54.87 33.56 25.55
C THR A 34 53.50 33.37 24.92
N LYS A 35 53.39 33.63 23.61
CA LYS A 35 52.22 33.29 22.80
C LYS A 35 52.52 31.97 22.07
N THR A 36 51.65 30.99 22.24
CA THR A 36 51.71 29.75 21.44
C THR A 36 50.58 29.76 20.42
N VAL A 37 50.94 29.67 19.15
CA VAL A 37 50.00 29.56 18.03
C VAL A 37 49.96 28.11 17.57
N TYR A 38 48.75 27.56 17.51
CA TYR A 38 48.49 26.25 16.92
C TYR A 38 47.85 26.45 15.55
N SER A 39 48.46 25.89 14.52
CA SER A 39 47.94 25.93 13.15
C SER A 39 47.92 24.52 12.55
N TRP A 40 46.97 24.26 11.67
CA TRP A 40 46.87 22.99 10.96
C TRP A 40 47.67 23.06 9.66
N ASP A 41 48.71 22.23 9.53
CA ASP A 41 49.55 22.16 8.34
C ASP A 41 48.94 21.13 7.37
N THR A 42 48.26 21.62 6.34
CA THR A 42 47.57 20.80 5.34
C THR A 42 48.52 19.94 4.50
N ASP A 43 49.77 20.34 4.34
CA ASP A 43 50.75 19.60 3.52
C ASP A 43 51.38 18.44 4.30
N LYS A 44 51.43 18.53 5.63
CA LYS A 44 51.95 17.47 6.53
C LYS A 44 50.86 16.65 7.21
N GLY A 45 49.58 17.02 7.04
CA GLY A 45 48.43 16.28 7.57
C GLY A 45 48.34 16.26 9.10
N GLY A 46 48.78 17.34 9.78
CA GLY A 46 48.79 17.38 11.24
C GLY A 46 48.97 18.78 11.84
N MET A 47 48.79 18.86 13.16
CA MET A 47 48.88 20.12 13.92
C MET A 47 50.34 20.56 14.13
N SER A 48 50.63 21.82 13.83
CA SER A 48 51.92 22.46 14.09
C SER A 48 51.78 23.53 15.19
N GLN A 49 52.80 23.67 16.04
CA GLN A 49 52.82 24.68 17.11
C GLN A 49 54.07 25.56 17.03
N LYS A 50 53.89 26.86 17.26
CA LYS A 50 54.99 27.84 17.34
C LYS A 50 54.83 28.72 18.58
N THR A 51 55.90 28.80 19.38
CA THR A 51 55.95 29.62 20.60
C THR A 51 56.85 30.83 20.38
N GLU A 52 56.31 32.03 20.58
CA GLU A 52 57.06 33.29 20.44
C GLU A 52 57.00 34.11 21.73
N THR A 53 58.12 34.76 22.07
CA THR A 53 58.21 35.70 23.20
C THR A 53 57.74 37.07 22.73
N VAL A 54 56.59 37.53 23.20
CA VAL A 54 55.98 38.79 22.72
C VAL A 54 56.34 39.92 23.68
N LYS A 55 57.10 40.91 23.21
CA LYS A 55 57.17 42.24 23.84
C LYS A 55 56.08 43.12 23.21
N ASN A 56 55.25 43.70 24.05
CA ASN A 56 54.13 44.62 23.79
C ASN A 56 54.01 45.14 22.34
N HIS A 57 53.06 44.58 21.59
CA HIS A 57 52.49 45.24 20.42
C HIS A 57 50.97 45.05 20.42
N SER A 58 50.24 46.12 20.70
CA SER A 58 48.83 46.26 20.33
C SER A 58 48.68 47.57 19.58
N GLU A 59 48.23 47.49 18.33
CA GLU A 59 47.70 48.66 17.63
C GLU A 59 46.39 49.07 18.30
N VAL A 60 46.20 50.38 18.48
CA VAL A 60 44.96 50.97 18.96
C VAL A 60 43.88 50.71 17.92
N LEU A 61 42.91 49.85 18.25
CA LEU A 61 41.68 49.71 17.48
C LEU A 61 40.95 51.06 17.50
N LYS A 62 40.86 51.73 16.35
CA LYS A 62 39.95 52.88 16.20
C LYS A 62 38.54 52.37 16.43
N ASN A 63 37.88 52.99 17.40
CA ASN A 63 36.48 52.75 17.76
C ASN A 63 35.58 52.89 16.50
N PRO A 64 34.69 51.94 16.19
CA PRO A 64 33.79 52.03 15.03
C PRO A 64 32.66 53.07 15.18
N LEU A 65 32.68 53.90 16.22
CA LEU A 65 31.71 54.97 16.46
C LEU A 65 31.88 56.14 15.48
N VAL A 66 30.75 56.78 15.18
CA VAL A 66 30.54 57.84 14.19
C VAL A 66 31.59 58.95 14.35
N ASN A 67 32.47 59.10 13.35
CA ASN A 67 33.60 60.02 13.42
C ASN A 67 33.14 61.48 13.25
N LEU A 68 32.72 62.09 14.35
CA LEU A 68 32.25 63.46 14.44
C LEU A 68 33.33 64.48 14.85
N ASN A 69 34.59 64.06 15.00
CA ASN A 69 35.65 64.90 15.56
C ASN A 69 35.84 66.22 14.81
N GLU A 70 35.85 66.17 13.47
CA GLU A 70 36.01 67.37 12.64
C GLU A 70 34.79 68.28 12.72
N GLU A 71 33.58 67.73 12.74
CA GLU A 71 32.35 68.53 12.79
C GLU A 71 32.07 69.11 14.18
N ILE A 72 32.44 68.40 15.25
CA ILE A 72 32.41 68.91 16.63
C ILE A 72 33.41 70.05 16.81
N GLN A 73 34.67 69.88 16.33
CA GLN A 73 35.68 70.93 16.42
C GLN A 73 35.25 72.18 15.65
N ARG A 74 34.67 72.03 14.45
CA ARG A 74 34.11 73.14 13.68
C ARG A 74 32.95 73.83 14.39
N LEU A 75 32.01 73.08 14.97
CA LEU A 75 30.90 73.62 15.76
C LEU A 75 31.40 74.44 16.97
N GLU A 76 32.46 73.98 17.65
CA GLU A 76 33.10 74.70 18.75
C GLU A 76 33.74 76.02 18.30
N GLU A 77 34.45 76.02 17.16
CA GLU A 77 35.04 77.22 16.56
C GLU A 77 33.95 78.22 16.09
N LEU A 78 32.86 77.72 15.52
CA LEU A 78 31.70 78.53 15.13
C LEU A 78 31.00 79.13 16.35
N LEU A 79 30.84 78.37 17.44
CA LEU A 79 30.26 78.87 18.69
C LEU A 79 31.15 79.94 19.35
N LYS A 80 32.47 79.76 19.31
CA LYS A 80 33.44 80.73 19.83
C LYS A 80 33.36 82.05 19.06
N SER A 81 33.38 81.99 17.72
CA SER A 81 33.29 83.18 16.85
C SER A 81 31.92 83.87 16.87
N THR A 82 30.85 83.14 17.19
CA THR A 82 29.49 83.70 17.28
C THR A 82 29.11 84.23 18.67
N SER A 83 29.78 83.76 19.74
CA SER A 83 29.58 84.21 21.13
C SER A 83 30.02 85.67 21.37
N GLU A 84 30.98 86.16 20.61
CA GLU A 84 31.49 87.54 20.71
C GLU A 84 30.52 88.59 20.11
N LYS A 85 29.45 88.17 19.40
CA LYS A 85 28.52 89.07 18.66
C LYS A 85 27.01 88.89 18.95
N GLN A 86 26.59 88.13 19.95
CA GLN A 86 25.14 87.80 20.16
C GLN A 86 24.48 87.28 18.87
N SER A 87 25.10 86.29 18.23
CA SER A 87 24.61 85.70 17.00
C SER A 87 23.25 85.01 17.19
N LYS A 88 22.30 85.31 16.31
CA LYS A 88 21.01 84.60 16.17
C LYS A 88 21.14 83.09 15.97
N HIS A 89 22.34 82.58 15.66
CA HIS A 89 22.64 81.16 15.43
C HIS A 89 23.07 80.39 16.70
N SER A 90 23.36 81.09 17.82
CA SER A 90 24.02 80.50 18.99
C SER A 90 23.24 79.35 19.65
N ASN A 91 21.91 79.48 19.78
CA ASN A 91 21.08 78.43 20.40
C ASN A 91 21.03 77.16 19.53
N LEU A 92 20.87 77.31 18.22
CA LEU A 92 20.87 76.18 17.28
C LEU A 92 22.22 75.45 17.31
N LEU A 93 23.34 76.18 17.16
CA LEU A 93 24.68 75.60 17.15
C LEU A 93 25.02 74.91 18.48
N SER A 94 24.58 75.47 19.62
CA SER A 94 24.79 74.89 20.95
C SER A 94 24.01 73.58 21.12
N ASN A 95 22.75 73.55 20.69
CA ASN A 95 21.92 72.34 20.71
C ASN A 95 22.52 71.26 19.80
N THR A 96 23.01 71.65 18.63
CA THR A 96 23.66 70.75 17.67
C THR A 96 24.93 70.12 18.23
N LEU A 97 25.80 70.94 18.82
CA LEU A 97 27.03 70.48 19.46
C LEU A 97 26.72 69.49 20.60
N HIS A 98 25.67 69.76 21.37
CA HIS A 98 25.22 68.86 22.43
C HIS A 98 24.76 67.50 21.86
N THR A 99 23.90 67.52 20.85
CA THR A 99 23.42 66.29 20.18
C THR A 99 24.55 65.52 19.51
N PHE A 100 25.49 66.19 18.82
CA PHE A 100 26.62 65.52 18.18
C PHE A 100 27.57 64.87 19.18
N ARG A 101 27.84 65.52 20.33
CA ARG A 101 28.61 64.90 21.41
C ARG A 101 27.90 63.71 22.03
N ALA A 102 26.57 63.77 22.16
CA ALA A 102 25.77 62.65 22.65
C ALA A 102 25.82 61.46 21.67
N VAL A 103 25.74 61.72 20.37
CA VAL A 103 25.81 60.70 19.32
C VAL A 103 27.21 60.12 19.14
N GLN A 104 28.27 60.92 19.28
CA GLN A 104 29.67 60.48 19.11
C GLN A 104 30.07 59.32 20.05
N GLY A 105 29.47 59.25 21.24
CA GLY A 105 29.78 58.24 22.25
C GLY A 105 28.80 57.06 22.30
N ASN A 106 27.79 57.02 21.44
CA ASN A 106 26.65 56.11 21.56
C ASN A 106 26.17 55.60 20.18
N GLU A 107 25.25 54.62 20.17
CA GLU A 107 24.64 54.13 18.93
C GLU A 107 23.70 55.18 18.31
N LEU A 108 23.85 55.44 17.00
CA LEU A 108 23.13 56.49 16.26
C LEU A 108 21.59 56.34 16.37
N ASP A 109 21.10 55.10 16.34
CA ASP A 109 19.66 54.75 16.33
C ASP A 109 18.92 55.21 17.59
N LEU A 110 19.62 55.32 18.73
CA LEU A 110 19.04 55.77 20.01
C LEU A 110 18.62 57.25 19.99
N TYR A 111 19.16 58.05 19.06
CA TYR A 111 18.94 59.49 18.97
C TYR A 111 18.06 59.88 17.78
N ARG A 112 17.33 58.92 17.19
CA ARG A 112 16.50 59.13 15.99
C ARG A 112 15.50 60.28 16.14
N SER A 113 14.84 60.38 17.29
CA SER A 113 13.81 61.40 17.54
C SER A 113 14.43 62.78 17.70
N GLU A 114 15.56 62.85 18.41
CA GLU A 114 16.34 64.04 18.69
C GLU A 114 16.99 64.59 17.42
N LEU A 115 17.55 63.74 16.57
CA LEU A 115 18.13 64.12 15.27
C LEU A 115 17.06 64.64 14.31
N LYS A 116 15.87 64.03 14.26
CA LYS A 116 14.74 64.53 13.45
C LYS A 116 14.20 65.86 13.93
N ALA A 117 14.08 66.06 15.24
CA ALA A 117 13.67 67.34 15.81
C ALA A 117 14.70 68.43 15.52
N LEU A 118 15.99 68.14 15.73
CA LEU A 118 17.09 69.05 15.43
C LEU A 118 17.16 69.39 13.94
N LYS A 119 16.84 68.44 13.05
CA LYS A 119 16.76 68.68 11.60
C LYS A 119 15.65 69.67 11.22
N LEU A 120 14.47 69.55 11.83
CA LEU A 120 13.38 70.51 11.64
C LEU A 120 13.77 71.91 12.11
N ASP A 121 14.45 72.00 13.26
CA ASP A 121 14.97 73.27 13.78
C ASP A 121 16.02 73.88 12.82
N PHE A 122 16.90 73.06 12.24
CA PHE A 122 17.86 73.50 11.22
C PHE A 122 17.20 74.01 9.95
N ASP A 123 16.22 73.28 9.42
CA ASP A 123 15.53 73.66 8.19
C ASP A 123 14.75 74.98 8.36
N GLU A 124 14.06 75.14 9.48
CA GLU A 124 13.37 76.40 9.81
C GLU A 124 14.35 77.55 10.04
N HIS A 125 15.49 77.29 10.68
CA HIS A 125 16.52 78.29 10.91
C HIS A 125 17.18 78.75 9.61
N LEU A 126 17.44 77.83 8.66
CA LEU A 126 17.95 78.14 7.32
C LEU A 126 16.92 78.96 6.52
N ARG A 127 15.64 78.63 6.61
CA ARG A 127 14.55 79.34 5.92
C ARG A 127 14.37 80.78 6.44
N THR A 128 14.50 80.98 7.74
CA THR A 128 14.36 82.29 8.39
C THR A 128 15.63 83.15 8.29
N ASN A 129 16.77 82.56 7.91
CA ASN A 129 18.07 83.25 7.85
C ASN A 129 18.86 82.96 6.55
N PRO A 130 18.28 83.23 5.36
CA PRO A 130 18.89 82.88 4.07
C PRO A 130 20.21 83.63 3.79
N ASP A 131 20.35 84.87 4.29
CA ASP A 131 21.52 85.73 4.06
C ASP A 131 22.56 85.66 5.20
N SER A 132 22.68 84.52 5.89
CA SER A 132 23.62 84.36 7.01
C SER A 132 25.09 84.40 6.54
N GLU A 133 25.94 85.10 7.28
CA GLU A 133 27.40 85.15 7.05
C GLU A 133 28.08 83.77 7.18
N ILE A 134 27.44 82.81 7.85
CA ILE A 134 27.93 81.44 8.05
C ILE A 134 27.05 80.38 7.35
N ILE A 135 26.25 80.79 6.36
CA ILE A 135 25.28 79.91 5.68
C ILE A 135 25.91 78.64 5.09
N GLY A 136 27.17 78.72 4.61
CA GLY A 136 27.91 77.57 4.09
C GLY A 136 28.16 76.48 5.14
N GLU A 137 28.52 76.86 6.37
CA GLU A 137 28.74 75.92 7.47
C GLU A 137 27.42 75.37 8.02
N LEU A 138 26.36 76.19 8.09
CA LEU A 138 25.02 75.72 8.49
C LEU A 138 24.48 74.68 7.51
N ASN A 139 24.67 74.88 6.20
CA ASN A 139 24.28 73.91 5.18
C ASN A 139 25.09 72.61 5.28
N ARG A 140 26.40 72.69 5.59
CA ARG A 140 27.25 71.52 5.81
C ARG A 140 26.77 70.69 7.00
N ILE A 141 26.49 71.34 8.13
CA ILE A 141 25.97 70.66 9.33
C ILE A 141 24.60 70.04 9.07
N ASN A 142 23.72 70.74 8.33
CA ASN A 142 22.41 70.21 7.93
C ASN A 142 22.53 68.98 7.03
N ALA A 143 23.54 68.93 6.14
CA ALA A 143 23.82 67.75 5.32
C ALA A 143 24.27 66.56 6.17
N VAL A 144 25.17 66.76 7.14
CA VAL A 144 25.60 65.71 8.08
C VAL A 144 24.41 65.18 8.90
N LEU A 145 23.51 66.05 9.36
CA LEU A 145 22.27 65.66 10.04
C LEU A 145 21.35 64.82 9.13
N GLN A 146 21.22 65.21 7.86
CA GLN A 146 20.43 64.48 6.87
C GLN A 146 21.03 63.10 6.58
N ASP A 147 22.36 62.99 6.50
CA ASP A 147 23.06 61.72 6.30
C ASP A 147 22.79 60.77 7.48
N PHE A 148 22.87 61.24 8.73
CA PHE A 148 22.53 60.43 9.91
C PHE A 148 21.09 59.94 9.92
N ILE A 149 20.13 60.81 9.58
CA ILE A 149 18.72 60.41 9.50
C ILE A 149 18.54 59.34 8.39
N THR A 150 19.22 59.52 7.27
CA THR A 150 19.17 58.58 6.14
C THR A 150 19.75 57.23 6.52
N ASP A 151 20.90 57.20 7.21
CA ASP A 151 21.55 55.98 7.70
C ASP A 151 20.68 55.22 8.70
N ILE A 152 20.08 55.92 9.68
CA ILE A 152 19.14 55.31 10.65
C ILE A 152 17.95 54.67 9.94
N GLU A 153 17.34 55.39 9.00
CA GLU A 153 16.18 54.88 8.25
C GLU A 153 16.54 53.73 7.31
N GLN A 154 17.76 53.70 6.77
CA GLN A 154 18.26 52.55 6.00
C GLN A 154 18.51 51.35 6.91
N ASN A 155 19.13 51.53 8.08
CA ASN A 155 19.37 50.46 9.05
C ASN A 155 18.07 49.84 9.56
N LEU A 156 17.09 50.66 9.96
CA LEU A 156 15.77 50.17 10.39
C LEU A 156 15.08 49.33 9.31
N ARG A 157 15.06 49.82 8.06
CA ARG A 157 14.51 49.06 6.92
C ARG A 157 15.23 47.74 6.72
N ARG A 158 16.56 47.73 6.84
CA ARG A 158 17.36 46.52 6.74
C ARG A 158 17.02 45.52 7.85
N THR A 159 16.89 45.96 9.10
CA THR A 159 16.51 45.09 10.23
C THR A 159 15.10 44.50 10.05
N GLU A 160 14.12 45.29 9.63
CA GLU A 160 12.77 44.82 9.33
C GLU A 160 12.74 43.79 8.18
N GLN A 161 13.55 44.01 7.15
CA GLN A 161 13.73 43.07 6.04
C GLN A 161 14.38 41.76 6.51
N GLU A 162 15.46 41.84 7.30
CA GLU A 162 16.14 40.68 7.89
C GLU A 162 15.19 39.87 8.77
N GLN A 163 14.35 40.52 9.57
CA GLN A 163 13.32 39.86 10.37
C GLN A 163 12.26 39.18 9.50
N SER A 164 11.84 39.82 8.41
CA SER A 164 10.89 39.22 7.46
C SER A 164 11.46 37.98 6.77
N VAL A 165 12.76 37.97 6.46
CA VAL A 165 13.46 36.79 5.93
C VAL A 165 13.46 35.64 6.94
N ILE A 166 13.68 35.92 8.22
CA ILE A 166 13.62 34.90 9.27
C ILE A 166 12.22 34.28 9.33
N LEU A 167 11.17 35.09 9.38
CA LEU A 167 9.78 34.62 9.40
C LEU A 167 9.43 33.81 8.15
N ALA A 168 9.90 34.22 6.97
CA ALA A 168 9.70 33.48 5.73
C ALA A 168 10.37 32.10 5.76
N ARG A 169 11.59 32.00 6.31
CA ARG A 169 12.31 30.72 6.50
C ARG A 169 11.62 29.81 7.52
N GLU A 170 11.13 30.36 8.62
CA GLU A 170 10.34 29.63 9.60
C GLU A 170 9.05 29.07 8.96
N LYS A 171 8.35 29.90 8.19
CA LYS A 171 7.16 29.50 7.43
C LYS A 171 7.48 28.40 6.42
N TYR A 172 8.61 28.48 5.72
CA TYR A 172 9.05 27.41 4.82
C TYR A 172 9.26 26.06 5.54
N GLU A 173 9.87 26.06 6.73
CA GLU A 173 10.03 24.83 7.52
C GLU A 173 8.70 24.24 8.01
N VAL A 174 7.72 25.08 8.34
CA VAL A 174 6.34 24.64 8.66
C VAL A 174 5.66 24.05 7.43
N ASP A 175 5.79 24.68 6.27
CA ASP A 175 5.13 24.22 5.04
C ASP A 175 5.66 22.86 4.56
N LYS A 176 6.96 22.59 4.78
CA LYS A 176 7.61 21.33 4.42
C LYS A 176 7.02 20.09 5.10
N VAL A 177 6.34 20.23 6.24
CA VAL A 177 5.76 19.09 6.99
C VAL A 177 4.25 18.94 6.80
N LEU A 178 3.63 19.81 5.99
CA LEU A 178 2.21 19.69 5.64
C LEU A 178 1.91 18.44 4.81
N GLU A 179 0.66 18.01 4.83
CA GLU A 179 0.15 16.99 3.92
C GLU A 179 0.25 17.47 2.47
N ILE A 180 0.51 16.58 1.52
CA ILE A 180 0.94 16.93 0.17
C ILE A 180 0.01 17.92 -0.58
N ASP A 181 -1.31 17.81 -0.39
CA ASP A 181 -2.27 18.71 -1.05
C ASP A 181 -2.18 20.14 -0.51
N ASP A 182 -1.98 20.31 0.81
CA ASP A 182 -1.80 21.62 1.45
C ASP A 182 -0.37 22.14 1.27
N LYS A 183 0.63 21.25 1.30
CA LYS A 183 2.06 21.55 1.10
C LYS A 183 2.32 22.29 -0.20
N VAL A 184 1.86 21.76 -1.34
CA VAL A 184 2.08 22.39 -2.66
C VAL A 184 1.51 23.81 -2.68
N LYS A 185 0.31 23.99 -2.11
CA LYS A 185 -0.38 25.29 -2.08
C LYS A 185 0.38 26.30 -1.22
N GLU A 186 0.78 25.91 -0.02
CA GLU A 186 1.44 26.81 0.91
C GLU A 186 2.89 27.11 0.51
N LEU A 187 3.63 26.12 -0.01
CA LEU A 187 4.97 26.35 -0.56
C LEU A 187 4.98 27.37 -1.71
N LYS A 188 3.95 27.37 -2.58
CA LYS A 188 3.82 28.39 -3.64
C LYS A 188 3.65 29.80 -3.08
N LYS A 189 2.84 29.97 -2.04
CA LYS A 189 2.68 31.27 -1.37
C LYS A 189 3.98 31.72 -0.69
N THR A 190 4.65 30.78 -0.03
CA THR A 190 5.95 31.05 0.60
C THR A 190 6.98 31.41 -0.46
N HIS A 191 7.00 30.75 -1.62
CA HIS A 191 7.84 31.12 -2.75
C HIS A 191 7.57 32.54 -3.25
N GLU A 192 6.30 32.92 -3.43
CA GLU A 192 5.91 34.30 -3.79
C GLU A 192 6.44 35.30 -2.77
N TRP A 193 6.34 35.00 -1.46
CA TRP A 193 6.88 35.86 -0.41
C TRP A 193 8.41 36.02 -0.50
N PHE A 194 9.15 34.95 -0.78
CA PHE A 194 10.60 35.05 -1.01
C PHE A 194 10.94 35.88 -2.26
N LEU A 195 10.16 35.78 -3.34
CA LEU A 195 10.34 36.59 -4.54
C LEU A 195 10.06 38.07 -4.29
N GLU A 196 9.02 38.39 -3.51
CA GLU A 196 8.73 39.76 -3.07
C GLU A 196 9.89 40.33 -2.27
N LEU A 197 10.42 39.60 -1.28
CA LEU A 197 11.59 40.02 -0.49
C LEU A 197 12.84 40.21 -1.37
N ALA A 198 13.10 39.28 -2.29
CA ALA A 198 14.22 39.38 -3.22
C ALA A 198 14.10 40.56 -4.21
N SER A 199 12.90 41.09 -4.44
CA SER A 199 12.68 42.25 -5.30
C SER A 199 13.02 43.58 -4.64
N LEU A 200 13.22 43.61 -3.31
CA LEU A 200 13.48 44.83 -2.54
C LEU A 200 14.87 45.42 -2.80
N SER A 201 15.89 44.58 -3.06
CA SER A 201 17.24 45.05 -3.42
C SER A 201 18.09 43.96 -4.11
N PRO A 202 19.14 44.33 -4.87
CA PRO A 202 20.09 43.37 -5.45
C PRO A 202 20.79 42.48 -4.42
N GLU A 203 21.12 43.03 -3.25
CA GLU A 203 21.75 42.30 -2.15
C GLU A 203 20.82 41.22 -1.59
N MET A 204 19.53 41.54 -1.41
CA MET A 204 18.53 40.55 -0.98
C MET A 204 18.31 39.46 -2.01
N ARG A 205 18.34 39.82 -3.30
CA ARG A 205 18.24 38.83 -4.38
C ARG A 205 19.37 37.81 -4.32
N GLU A 206 20.60 38.23 -4.07
CA GLU A 206 21.74 37.31 -3.95
C GLU A 206 21.66 36.49 -2.64
N GLN A 207 21.26 37.13 -1.53
CA GLN A 207 21.09 36.45 -0.25
C GLN A 207 20.03 35.33 -0.31
N LEU A 208 18.92 35.55 -1.00
CA LEU A 208 17.78 34.62 -1.07
C LEU A 208 17.84 33.68 -2.28
N ARG A 209 18.84 33.82 -3.16
CA ARG A 209 18.96 33.02 -4.39
C ARG A 209 18.90 31.52 -4.14
N HIS A 210 19.58 31.06 -3.09
CA HIS A 210 19.60 29.65 -2.70
C HIS A 210 18.26 29.19 -2.08
N ASP A 211 17.62 30.03 -1.27
CA ASP A 211 16.33 29.73 -0.65
C ASP A 211 15.24 29.59 -1.72
N ILE A 212 15.17 30.54 -2.65
CA ILE A 212 14.22 30.54 -3.78
C ILE A 212 14.38 29.24 -4.59
N SER A 213 15.61 28.93 -5.01
CA SER A 213 15.92 27.72 -5.78
C SER A 213 15.55 26.44 -5.02
N ALA A 214 15.78 26.39 -3.70
CA ALA A 214 15.38 25.26 -2.87
C ALA A 214 13.86 25.10 -2.76
N ILE A 215 13.11 26.20 -2.63
CA ILE A 215 11.64 26.19 -2.58
C ILE A 215 11.07 25.78 -3.93
N GLU A 216 11.59 26.30 -5.05
CA GLU A 216 11.18 25.90 -6.41
C GLU A 216 11.34 24.39 -6.63
N HIS A 217 12.51 23.86 -6.25
CA HIS A 217 12.76 22.41 -6.32
C HIS A 217 11.80 21.64 -5.40
N GLY A 218 11.58 22.12 -4.18
CA GLY A 218 10.63 21.52 -3.24
C GLY A 218 9.19 21.48 -3.77
N ILE A 219 8.74 22.54 -4.45
CA ILE A 219 7.43 22.60 -5.10
C ILE A 219 7.36 21.56 -6.22
N GLN A 220 8.36 21.51 -7.10
CA GLN A 220 8.39 20.55 -8.21
C GLN A 220 8.30 19.10 -7.67
N VAL A 221 9.15 18.75 -6.70
CA VAL A 221 9.15 17.43 -6.09
C VAL A 221 7.80 17.13 -5.42
N ALA A 222 7.21 18.09 -4.72
CA ALA A 222 5.92 17.93 -4.08
C ALA A 222 4.77 17.73 -5.10
N GLU A 223 4.78 18.41 -6.24
CA GLU A 223 3.79 18.22 -7.31
C GLU A 223 3.91 16.82 -7.94
N GLU A 224 5.13 16.35 -8.20
CA GLU A 224 5.38 14.99 -8.69
C GLU A 224 4.90 13.93 -7.69
N SER A 225 5.22 14.11 -6.40
CA SER A 225 4.74 13.28 -5.29
C SER A 225 3.21 13.29 -5.19
N GLN A 226 2.57 14.45 -5.35
CA GLN A 226 1.11 14.59 -5.28
C GLN A 226 0.41 13.72 -6.34
N VAL A 227 0.92 13.73 -7.58
CA VAL A 227 0.38 12.91 -8.67
C VAL A 227 0.63 11.42 -8.39
N LYS A 228 1.80 11.07 -7.87
CA LYS A 228 2.17 9.69 -7.54
C LYS A 228 1.29 9.12 -6.42
N LEU A 229 1.18 9.79 -5.28
CA LEU A 229 0.42 9.35 -4.11
C LEU A 229 -1.09 9.30 -4.38
N LYS A 230 -1.62 10.07 -5.33
CA LYS A 230 -3.03 9.97 -5.76
C LYS A 230 -3.35 8.68 -6.51
N LYS A 231 -2.33 7.98 -7.05
CA LYS A 231 -2.50 6.73 -7.79
C LYS A 231 -2.38 5.48 -6.93
N TRP A 232 -1.81 5.60 -5.73
CA TRP A 232 -1.62 4.46 -4.84
C TRP A 232 -2.95 3.84 -4.47
N GLU A 233 -2.98 2.51 -4.38
CA GLU A 233 -4.19 1.79 -4.01
C GLU A 233 -4.55 2.07 -2.54
N VAL A 234 -5.84 2.25 -2.27
CA VAL A 234 -6.36 2.42 -0.91
C VAL A 234 -7.45 1.38 -0.70
N GLU A 235 -7.24 0.51 0.28
CA GLU A 235 -8.22 -0.49 0.66
C GLU A 235 -9.27 0.08 1.62
N ASN A 236 -10.50 -0.46 1.53
CA ASN A 236 -11.56 -0.11 2.46
C ASN A 236 -11.33 -0.79 3.80
N ILE A 237 -11.13 0.02 4.85
CA ILE A 237 -10.92 -0.49 6.21
C ILE A 237 -12.25 -0.91 6.80
N LYS A 238 -12.41 -2.20 7.06
CA LYS A 238 -13.58 -2.73 7.74
C LYS A 238 -13.64 -2.21 9.17
N GLN A 239 -14.72 -1.52 9.51
CA GLN A 239 -15.02 -1.13 10.88
C GLN A 239 -16.04 -2.10 11.45
N GLY A 240 -15.61 -2.92 12.41
CA GLY A 240 -16.54 -3.74 13.19
C GLY A 240 -17.43 -2.87 14.08
N HIS A 241 -18.60 -3.38 14.44
CA HIS A 241 -19.51 -2.70 15.38
C HIS A 241 -18.94 -2.56 16.79
N ILE A 242 -17.89 -3.33 17.11
CA ILE A 242 -17.21 -3.34 18.40
C ILE A 242 -15.70 -3.31 18.15
N THR A 243 -14.99 -2.34 18.73
CA THR A 243 -13.54 -2.20 18.58
C THR A 243 -12.82 -2.49 19.90
N ASP A 244 -11.68 -3.17 19.83
CA ASP A 244 -10.84 -3.38 21.01
C ASP A 244 -10.34 -2.03 21.57
N PRO A 245 -10.23 -1.88 22.90
CA PRO A 245 -9.67 -0.68 23.52
C PRO A 245 -8.20 -0.49 23.10
N PHE A 246 -7.87 0.75 22.72
CA PHE A 246 -6.53 1.21 22.43
C PHE A 246 -6.03 2.06 23.60
N VAL A 247 -4.95 1.61 24.25
CA VAL A 247 -4.53 2.15 25.56
C VAL A 247 -3.07 2.60 25.49
N GLY A 248 -2.78 3.66 26.23
CA GLY A 248 -1.45 4.26 26.43
C GLY A 248 -0.92 5.13 25.30
N TYR A 249 -1.61 5.18 24.17
CA TYR A 249 -1.37 6.16 23.11
C TYR A 249 -2.71 6.72 22.70
N ILE A 250 -2.74 7.99 22.31
CA ILE A 250 -3.97 8.59 21.80
C ILE A 250 -4.29 8.07 20.37
N ARG A 251 -3.24 7.76 19.61
CA ARG A 251 -3.33 7.34 18.22
C ARG A 251 -2.09 6.56 17.78
N GLN A 252 -2.28 5.64 16.84
CA GLN A 252 -1.19 5.06 16.06
C GLN A 252 -1.19 5.63 14.64
N VAL A 253 -0.01 5.95 14.14
CA VAL A 253 0.23 6.38 12.75
C VAL A 253 0.97 5.26 12.02
N ILE A 254 0.36 4.71 10.97
CA ILE A 254 0.97 3.71 10.11
C ILE A 254 1.53 4.44 8.90
N ILE A 255 2.84 4.34 8.69
CA ILE A 255 3.53 4.87 7.51
C ILE A 255 3.77 3.71 6.56
N THR A 256 3.13 3.73 5.40
CA THR A 256 3.36 2.77 4.32
C THR A 256 4.19 3.43 3.23
N THR A 257 5.30 2.79 2.87
CA THR A 257 6.34 3.41 2.05
C THR A 257 6.36 2.97 0.58
N GLU A 258 5.55 1.99 0.22
CA GLU A 258 5.50 1.38 -1.12
C GLU A 258 4.05 1.09 -1.53
N ASP A 259 3.76 1.26 -2.81
CA ASP A 259 2.48 0.92 -3.46
C ASP A 259 2.49 -0.55 -3.89
N ASP A 260 2.57 -1.44 -2.91
CA ASP A 260 2.56 -2.88 -3.14
C ASP A 260 1.33 -3.54 -2.48
N PRO A 261 0.62 -4.46 -3.17
CA PRO A 261 -0.62 -5.03 -2.67
C PRO A 261 -0.51 -5.70 -1.29
N ASN A 262 0.65 -6.26 -0.95
CA ASN A 262 0.86 -6.90 0.35
C ASN A 262 0.93 -5.86 1.48
N SER A 263 1.69 -4.78 1.30
CA SER A 263 1.75 -3.70 2.29
C SER A 263 0.42 -2.97 2.46
N ILE A 264 -0.32 -2.73 1.36
CA ILE A 264 -1.65 -2.10 1.38
C ILE A 264 -2.68 -2.98 2.12
N GLN A 265 -2.59 -4.29 1.92
CA GLN A 265 -3.40 -5.23 2.68
C GLN A 265 -3.03 -5.25 4.18
N ASP A 266 -1.73 -5.20 4.50
CA ASP A 266 -1.26 -5.23 5.88
C ASP A 266 -1.62 -3.95 6.65
N GLU A 267 -1.52 -2.76 6.06
CA GLU A 267 -1.97 -1.52 6.72
C GLU A 267 -3.46 -1.55 7.04
N SER A 268 -4.28 -2.11 6.15
CA SER A 268 -5.72 -2.24 6.34
C SER A 268 -6.05 -3.18 7.48
N ARG A 269 -5.37 -4.33 7.57
CA ARG A 269 -5.48 -5.28 8.69
C ARG A 269 -5.06 -4.65 10.01
N LEU A 270 -3.94 -3.91 10.01
CA LEU A 270 -3.43 -3.24 11.21
C LEU A 270 -4.37 -2.15 11.72
N ALA A 271 -4.95 -1.37 10.81
CA ALA A 271 -5.91 -0.32 11.14
C ALA A 271 -7.25 -0.87 11.60
N ALA A 272 -7.75 -1.95 10.99
CA ALA A 272 -9.01 -2.61 11.36
C ALA A 272 -9.04 -3.08 12.82
N LYS A 273 -7.86 -3.30 13.44
CA LYS A 273 -7.77 -3.62 14.87
C LYS A 273 -8.15 -2.45 15.79
N TYR A 274 -7.79 -1.23 15.42
CA TYR A 274 -8.08 0.00 16.18
C TYR A 274 -8.53 1.12 15.24
N PRO A 275 -9.67 0.97 14.54
CA PRO A 275 -10.01 1.81 13.40
C PRO A 275 -10.20 3.28 13.82
N ASN A 276 -10.68 3.54 15.03
CA ASN A 276 -10.90 4.90 15.54
C ASN A 276 -9.62 5.59 16.01
N ASN A 277 -8.58 4.81 16.35
CA ASN A 277 -7.31 5.29 16.89
C ASN A 277 -6.16 5.15 15.89
N THR A 278 -6.46 4.91 14.61
CA THR A 278 -5.44 4.75 13.57
C THR A 278 -5.53 5.85 12.54
N THR A 279 -4.37 6.40 12.16
CA THR A 279 -4.19 7.17 10.94
C THR A 279 -3.23 6.42 10.03
N ILE A 280 -3.57 6.26 8.75
CA ILE A 280 -2.67 5.71 7.73
C ILE A 280 -2.15 6.84 6.87
N VAL A 281 -0.85 6.82 6.68
CA VAL A 281 -0.12 7.76 5.83
C VAL A 281 0.65 6.98 4.78
N HIS A 282 0.37 7.29 3.52
CA HIS A 282 1.20 6.86 2.39
C HIS A 282 2.31 7.88 2.20
N MET A 283 3.56 7.43 2.23
CA MET A 283 4.72 8.31 2.21
C MET A 283 5.73 7.85 1.16
N ASP A 284 6.15 8.79 0.31
CA ASP A 284 7.10 8.50 -0.75
C ASP A 284 8.56 8.62 -0.28
N ILE A 285 9.50 8.48 -1.21
CA ILE A 285 10.94 8.52 -0.90
C ILE A 285 11.40 9.90 -0.40
N ASN A 286 10.69 10.98 -0.75
CA ASN A 286 11.04 12.35 -0.40
C ASN A 286 10.43 12.78 0.94
N GLY A 287 9.71 11.89 1.64
CA GLY A 287 8.96 12.23 2.85
C GLY A 287 7.70 13.03 2.59
N ASN A 288 7.28 13.15 1.32
CA ASN A 288 5.97 13.70 0.98
C ASN A 288 4.92 12.64 1.27
N TYR A 289 3.81 13.09 1.86
CA TYR A 289 2.83 12.16 2.38
C TYR A 289 1.39 12.59 2.15
N LYS A 290 0.52 11.59 2.12
CA LYS A 290 -0.93 11.74 2.06
C LYS A 290 -1.59 10.90 3.14
N VAL A 291 -2.55 11.49 3.86
CA VAL A 291 -3.38 10.75 4.80
C VAL A 291 -4.47 10.04 4.00
N VAL A 292 -4.51 8.71 4.07
CA VAL A 292 -5.49 7.90 3.32
C VAL A 292 -6.57 7.31 4.20
N TYR A 293 -6.37 7.33 5.52
CA TYR A 293 -7.36 6.90 6.50
C TYR A 293 -7.15 7.59 7.86
N GLY A 294 -8.24 7.88 8.55
CA GLY A 294 -8.22 8.48 9.89
C GLY A 294 -8.12 10.01 9.88
N LEU A 295 -7.79 10.59 11.03
CA LEU A 295 -7.62 12.04 11.18
C LEU A 295 -6.38 12.53 10.45
N LYS A 296 -6.44 13.75 9.90
CA LYS A 296 -5.23 14.46 9.45
C LYS A 296 -4.28 14.65 10.63
N LEU A 297 -2.97 14.69 10.35
CA LEU A 297 -1.96 14.72 11.42
C LEU A 297 -2.11 15.94 12.33
N ASN A 298 -2.40 17.11 11.76
CA ASN A 298 -2.62 18.36 12.49
C ASN A 298 -3.97 18.43 13.25
N GLU A 299 -4.86 17.47 13.06
CA GLU A 299 -6.15 17.36 13.77
C GLU A 299 -6.07 16.38 14.94
N ILE A 300 -4.94 15.67 15.10
CA ILE A 300 -4.72 14.74 16.20
C ILE A 300 -4.59 15.54 17.50
N SER A 301 -5.37 15.18 18.52
CA SER A 301 -5.30 15.78 19.84
C SER A 301 -3.90 15.65 20.47
N LYS A 302 -3.60 16.44 21.51
CA LYS A 302 -2.33 16.36 22.23
C LYS A 302 -2.16 15.00 22.93
N GLY A 303 -0.99 14.37 22.81
CA GLY A 303 -0.66 13.15 23.55
C GLY A 303 0.41 12.26 22.91
N ASP A 304 0.68 11.13 23.56
CA ASP A 304 1.70 10.19 23.12
C ASP A 304 1.25 9.40 21.87
N ILE A 305 2.12 9.36 20.87
CA ILE A 305 1.88 8.74 19.56
C ILE A 305 2.74 7.48 19.39
N LYS A 306 2.14 6.47 18.75
CA LYS A 306 2.85 5.30 18.26
C LYS A 306 2.96 5.34 16.74
N VAL A 307 4.17 5.39 16.23
CA VAL A 307 4.45 5.28 14.79
C VAL A 307 4.78 3.83 14.42
N MET A 308 4.28 3.38 13.28
CA MET A 308 4.56 2.06 12.73
C MET A 308 5.04 2.20 11.30
N ILE A 309 6.21 1.66 11.00
CA ILE A 309 6.72 1.62 9.63
C ILE A 309 6.29 0.29 9.01
N ASN A 310 5.39 0.37 8.03
CA ASN A 310 4.88 -0.73 7.23
C ASN A 310 5.63 -0.75 5.89
N ALA A 311 6.65 -1.59 5.81
CA ALA A 311 7.55 -1.66 4.67
C ALA A 311 8.23 -3.02 4.63
N HIS A 312 8.60 -3.50 3.44
CA HIS A 312 9.47 -4.67 3.29
C HIS A 312 10.86 -4.42 3.88
N GLY A 313 11.51 -5.48 4.34
CA GLY A 313 12.88 -5.39 4.83
C GLY A 313 13.57 -6.73 4.87
N ASN A 314 14.87 -6.66 5.17
CA ASN A 314 15.75 -7.80 5.31
C ASN A 314 16.90 -7.42 6.26
N PRO A 315 17.87 -8.32 6.54
CA PRO A 315 18.99 -8.02 7.45
C PRO A 315 19.86 -6.81 7.06
N ARG A 316 19.77 -6.31 5.82
CA ARG A 316 20.49 -5.11 5.37
C ARG A 316 19.75 -3.81 5.70
N GLY A 317 18.46 -3.86 5.99
CA GLY A 317 17.65 -2.68 6.27
C GLY A 317 16.24 -2.74 5.65
N ILE A 318 15.58 -1.58 5.66
CA ILE A 318 14.27 -1.39 5.03
C ILE A 318 14.50 -1.22 3.52
N ASN A 319 13.71 -1.92 2.70
CA ASN A 319 13.91 -1.90 1.26
C ASN A 319 13.76 -0.47 0.71
N ASN A 320 14.64 -0.10 -0.22
CA ASN A 320 14.62 1.20 -0.91
C ASN A 320 14.64 2.43 0.01
N ARG A 321 15.06 2.30 1.28
CA ARG A 321 15.11 3.40 2.24
C ARG A 321 16.35 3.35 3.13
N GLY A 322 17.09 4.46 3.17
CA GLY A 322 18.17 4.71 4.11
C GLY A 322 17.67 4.95 5.53
N ILE A 323 18.55 4.83 6.51
CA ILE A 323 18.17 4.99 7.92
C ILE A 323 17.86 6.46 8.26
N GLU A 324 18.56 7.39 7.63
CA GLU A 324 18.34 8.83 7.74
C GLU A 324 17.00 9.24 7.14
N GLU A 325 16.58 8.60 6.04
CA GLU A 325 15.26 8.81 5.42
C GLU A 325 14.14 8.35 6.36
N ILE A 326 14.28 7.16 6.96
CA ILE A 326 13.30 6.66 7.95
C ILE A 326 13.22 7.58 9.18
N ALA A 327 14.36 8.08 9.65
CA ALA A 327 14.38 9.06 10.75
C ALA A 327 13.68 10.38 10.36
N GLU A 328 13.91 10.86 9.13
CA GLU A 328 13.22 12.04 8.61
C GLU A 328 11.71 11.83 8.50
N TYR A 329 11.26 10.67 8.01
CA TYR A 329 9.83 10.34 7.90
C TYR A 329 9.14 10.41 9.26
N ILE A 330 9.76 9.82 10.28
CA ILE A 330 9.23 9.84 11.65
C ILE A 330 9.22 11.27 12.21
N SER A 331 10.26 12.06 11.93
CA SER A 331 10.33 13.48 12.32
C SER A 331 9.30 14.36 11.61
N ILE A 332 8.97 14.07 10.35
CA ILE A 332 7.88 14.74 9.64
C ILE A 332 6.55 14.46 10.33
N ILE A 333 6.28 13.20 10.70
CA ILE A 333 5.05 12.86 11.45
C ILE A 333 5.02 13.57 12.82
N ASP A 334 6.12 13.55 13.57
CA ASP A 334 6.21 14.19 14.89
C ASP A 334 5.92 15.70 14.80
N ARG A 335 6.54 16.40 13.83
CA ARG A 335 6.31 17.83 13.58
C ARG A 335 4.90 18.15 13.06
N ALA A 336 4.33 17.30 12.22
CA ALA A 336 3.01 17.54 11.62
C ALA A 336 1.86 17.43 12.62
N ILE A 337 2.04 16.71 13.73
CA ILE A 337 1.03 16.56 14.79
C ILE A 337 1.02 17.76 15.75
N GLY A 338 2.19 18.40 15.96
CA GLY A 338 2.33 19.62 16.77
C GLY A 338 3.08 19.41 18.10
N GLU A 339 3.52 20.54 18.70
CA GLU A 339 4.55 20.59 19.77
C GLU A 339 4.17 19.89 21.09
N ASP A 340 2.89 19.66 21.35
CA ASP A 340 2.41 19.05 22.60
C ASP A 340 2.12 17.54 22.48
N SER A 341 2.47 16.95 21.35
CA SER A 341 2.45 15.51 21.12
C SER A 341 3.88 15.01 20.94
N GLY A 342 4.09 13.71 21.14
CA GLY A 342 5.40 13.13 20.91
C GLY A 342 5.32 11.68 20.45
N VAL A 343 6.12 11.34 19.46
CA VAL A 343 6.37 9.94 19.13
C VAL A 343 7.10 9.30 20.31
N ARG A 344 6.43 8.35 20.99
CA ARG A 344 7.00 7.58 22.11
C ARG A 344 7.42 6.18 21.72
N LYS A 345 6.84 5.67 20.64
CA LYS A 345 7.09 4.32 20.15
C LYS A 345 7.16 4.29 18.64
N VAL A 346 8.24 3.72 18.12
CA VAL A 346 8.39 3.34 16.72
C VAL A 346 8.39 1.82 16.63
N SER A 347 7.46 1.25 15.86
CA SER A 347 7.42 -0.19 15.56
C SER A 347 7.75 -0.42 14.11
N LEU A 348 8.97 -0.90 13.84
CA LEU A 348 9.37 -1.34 12.52
C LEU A 348 8.78 -2.73 12.26
N LEU A 349 7.90 -2.84 11.26
CA LEU A 349 7.30 -4.10 10.83
C LEU A 349 8.08 -4.79 9.70
N SER A 350 9.17 -4.21 9.24
CA SER A 350 9.97 -4.81 8.18
C SER A 350 10.64 -6.10 8.66
N CYS A 351 10.61 -7.12 7.80
CA CYS A 351 11.12 -8.45 8.10
C CYS A 351 12.63 -8.42 8.40
N SER A 352 13.03 -9.18 9.41
CA SER A 352 14.43 -9.55 9.66
C SER A 352 15.46 -8.40 9.74
N LEU A 353 15.08 -7.21 10.20
CA LEU A 353 15.96 -6.02 10.24
C LEU A 353 17.19 -6.15 11.16
N GLY A 354 17.15 -7.07 12.13
CA GLY A 354 18.17 -7.22 13.16
C GLY A 354 18.12 -6.12 14.24
N GLY A 355 18.69 -6.40 15.42
CA GLY A 355 18.71 -5.47 16.56
C GLY A 355 19.50 -4.18 16.29
N VAL A 356 20.64 -4.31 15.59
CA VAL A 356 21.57 -3.21 15.28
C VAL A 356 20.89 -2.08 14.48
N TYR A 357 19.86 -2.38 13.68
CA TYR A 357 19.14 -1.33 12.95
C TYR A 357 18.47 -0.34 13.90
N ALA A 358 17.85 -0.82 14.99
CA ALA A 358 17.23 0.06 15.99
C ALA A 358 18.28 0.91 16.74
N GLU A 359 19.43 0.30 17.06
CA GLU A 359 20.54 0.99 17.72
C GLU A 359 21.10 2.13 16.85
N ARG A 360 21.14 1.95 15.53
CA ARG A 360 21.55 3.01 14.59
C ARG A 360 20.45 4.06 14.35
N LEU A 361 19.18 3.68 14.41
CA LEU A 361 18.06 4.60 14.13
C LEU A 361 17.83 5.58 15.29
N LEU A 362 17.99 5.13 16.53
CA LEU A 362 17.78 5.95 17.73
C LEU A 362 18.60 7.26 17.75
N PRO A 363 19.92 7.26 17.48
CA PRO A 363 20.71 8.48 17.35
C PRO A 363 20.22 9.42 16.24
N GLU A 364 19.84 8.88 15.07
CA GLU A 364 19.32 9.70 13.97
C GLU A 364 17.99 10.36 14.32
N LEU A 365 17.09 9.64 14.99
CA LEU A 365 15.85 10.21 15.53
C LEU A 365 16.13 11.37 16.50
N ARG A 366 17.09 11.21 17.41
CA ARG A 366 17.47 12.26 18.36
C ARG A 366 18.02 13.50 17.64
N LYS A 367 18.84 13.35 16.60
CA LYS A 367 19.32 14.46 15.77
C LYS A 367 18.18 15.23 15.09
N LYS A 368 17.06 14.55 14.82
CA LYS A 368 15.85 15.10 14.20
C LYS A 368 14.80 15.58 15.20
N GLY A 369 15.15 15.71 16.49
CA GLY A 369 14.27 16.18 17.55
C GLY A 369 13.44 15.09 18.26
N VAL A 370 13.41 13.87 17.73
CA VAL A 370 12.63 12.74 18.29
C VAL A 370 13.47 11.99 19.34
N SER A 371 13.44 12.48 20.58
CA SER A 371 14.46 12.15 21.60
C SER A 371 14.02 11.18 22.70
N ASN A 372 12.72 10.99 22.94
CA ASN A 372 12.17 10.07 23.95
C ASN A 372 11.28 9.00 23.28
N THR A 373 11.87 8.27 22.34
CA THR A 373 11.23 7.18 21.59
C THR A 373 11.88 5.84 21.90
N LYS A 374 11.06 4.80 21.95
CA LYS A 374 11.49 3.40 21.94
C LYS A 374 11.34 2.83 20.53
N VAL A 375 12.35 2.14 20.01
CA VAL A 375 12.31 1.53 18.67
C VAL A 375 12.25 0.02 18.80
N SER A 376 11.24 -0.62 18.20
CA SER A 376 11.14 -2.09 18.14
C SER A 376 11.31 -2.62 16.72
N VAL A 377 12.08 -3.70 16.59
CA VAL A 377 12.38 -4.41 15.34
C VAL A 377 11.85 -5.85 15.37
N ARG A 378 11.73 -6.48 14.21
CA ARG A 378 11.51 -7.93 14.08
C ARG A 378 12.81 -8.58 13.62
N LEU A 379 13.23 -9.63 14.32
CA LEU A 379 14.48 -10.34 14.00
C LEU A 379 14.30 -11.40 12.91
N VAL A 380 13.05 -11.76 12.64
CA VAL A 380 12.65 -12.79 11.67
C VAL A 380 11.50 -12.27 10.79
N PRO A 381 11.07 -13.00 9.75
CA PRO A 381 9.90 -12.64 8.98
C PRO A 381 8.67 -12.44 9.86
N VAL A 382 7.85 -11.44 9.53
CA VAL A 382 6.61 -11.13 10.24
C VAL A 382 5.45 -11.11 9.26
N ILE A 383 4.30 -11.63 9.70
CA ILE A 383 3.06 -11.68 8.93
C ILE A 383 1.98 -10.97 9.75
N VAL A 384 1.16 -10.16 9.08
CA VAL A 384 -0.03 -9.56 9.68
C VAL A 384 -1.25 -10.39 9.31
N TYR A 385 -1.89 -10.99 10.30
CA TYR A 385 -3.13 -11.74 10.11
C TYR A 385 -4.32 -10.80 9.90
N ALA A 386 -5.44 -11.36 9.40
CA ALA A 386 -6.67 -10.63 9.08
C ALA A 386 -7.21 -9.75 10.24
N ASN A 387 -6.96 -10.15 11.49
CA ASN A 387 -7.34 -9.40 12.69
C ASN A 387 -6.27 -8.37 13.17
N GLY A 388 -5.30 -8.02 12.32
CA GLY A 388 -4.24 -7.05 12.60
C GLY A 388 -3.18 -7.53 13.60
N ARG A 389 -3.19 -8.82 13.98
CA ARG A 389 -2.17 -9.41 14.87
C ARG A 389 -0.94 -9.80 14.07
N LYS A 390 0.22 -9.63 14.70
CA LYS A 390 1.55 -9.85 14.08
C LYS A 390 2.12 -11.15 14.58
N ILE A 391 2.49 -12.03 13.66
CA ILE A 391 3.09 -13.32 13.93
C ILE A 391 4.48 -13.36 13.33
N MET A 392 5.46 -13.81 14.11
CA MET A 392 6.85 -13.92 13.68
C MET A 392 7.14 -15.37 13.29
N SER A 393 7.64 -15.61 12.09
CA SER A 393 7.93 -16.96 11.60
C SER A 393 9.41 -17.27 11.81
N ASP A 394 9.73 -18.31 12.58
CA ASP A 394 11.10 -18.81 12.71
C ASP A 394 11.33 -19.89 11.64
N SER A 395 12.21 -19.63 10.67
CA SER A 395 12.44 -20.52 9.53
C SER A 395 13.49 -21.60 9.79
N GLU A 396 14.28 -21.50 10.86
CA GLU A 396 15.40 -22.44 11.12
C GLU A 396 14.94 -23.75 11.80
N GLU A 397 13.83 -23.76 12.55
CA GLU A 397 13.34 -24.94 13.30
C GLU A 397 12.03 -25.56 12.75
N GLY A 398 11.52 -25.03 11.64
CA GLY A 398 10.21 -25.39 11.11
C GLY A 398 9.19 -24.30 11.41
N VAL A 399 8.44 -23.94 10.36
CA VAL A 399 7.51 -22.80 10.29
C VAL A 399 6.43 -22.93 11.37
N SER A 400 6.69 -22.41 12.56
CA SER A 400 5.67 -22.19 13.57
C SER A 400 5.69 -20.72 13.91
N GLY A 401 4.61 -20.02 13.55
CA GLY A 401 4.49 -18.61 13.83
C GLY A 401 4.46 -18.38 15.34
N LYS A 402 5.22 -17.45 15.91
CA LYS A 402 5.17 -17.09 17.33
C LYS A 402 4.48 -15.73 17.52
N TYR A 403 3.40 -15.71 18.30
CA TYR A 403 2.79 -14.46 18.75
C TYR A 403 3.52 -13.96 20.00
N ARG A 404 3.93 -12.68 19.99
CA ARG A 404 4.55 -12.02 21.15
C ARG A 404 5.79 -12.70 21.76
N SER A 405 6.73 -13.14 20.94
CA SER A 405 8.05 -13.60 21.41
C SER A 405 8.99 -12.44 21.75
N SER A 406 9.64 -12.49 22.92
CA SER A 406 10.72 -11.56 23.34
C SER A 406 12.09 -11.95 22.77
N ALA A 407 12.23 -13.19 22.28
CA ALA A 407 13.38 -13.65 21.52
C ALA A 407 13.38 -13.03 20.12
N LEU A 408 12.24 -13.08 19.43
CA LEU A 408 12.11 -12.69 18.02
C LEU A 408 11.80 -11.20 17.78
N LYS A 409 11.44 -10.46 18.84
CA LYS A 409 11.22 -9.01 18.82
C LYS A 409 12.07 -8.33 19.88
N LYS A 410 12.95 -7.44 19.45
CA LYS A 410 13.75 -6.57 20.35
C LYS A 410 13.26 -5.14 20.30
N THR A 411 13.37 -4.47 21.44
CA THR A 411 13.10 -3.05 21.59
C THR A 411 14.28 -2.39 22.26
N TYR A 412 14.65 -1.22 21.77
CA TYR A 412 15.75 -0.42 22.28
C TYR A 412 15.27 0.97 22.65
N ALA A 413 15.91 1.57 23.64
CA ALA A 413 15.64 2.91 24.10
C ALA A 413 16.91 3.52 24.69
N PHE A 414 16.93 4.84 24.82
CA PHE A 414 17.95 5.49 25.64
C PHE A 414 17.61 5.36 27.13
N ASN A 415 18.62 5.06 27.95
CA ASN A 415 18.52 5.19 29.40
C ASN A 415 18.76 6.65 29.85
N GLU A 416 18.67 6.91 31.16
CA GLU A 416 18.89 8.23 31.77
C GLU A 416 20.30 8.80 31.52
N LYS A 417 21.29 7.93 31.28
CA LYS A 417 22.67 8.33 30.95
C LYS A 417 22.86 8.61 29.45
N GLY A 418 21.83 8.43 28.64
CA GLY A 418 21.89 8.60 27.19
C GLY A 418 22.50 7.42 26.44
N GLU A 419 22.67 6.26 27.07
CA GLU A 419 23.16 5.02 26.47
C GLU A 419 21.99 4.22 25.88
N ILE A 420 22.21 3.51 24.77
CA ILE A 420 21.18 2.66 24.16
C ILE A 420 21.16 1.32 24.90
N ILE A 421 20.00 0.95 25.42
CA ILE A 421 19.79 -0.32 26.13
C ILE A 421 18.61 -1.10 25.54
N PRO A 422 18.65 -2.44 25.57
CA PRO A 422 17.47 -3.24 25.29
C PRO A 422 16.44 -3.04 26.41
N VAL A 423 15.17 -2.95 26.04
CA VAL A 423 14.03 -2.87 26.96
C VAL A 423 12.98 -3.91 26.57
N ASP A 424 12.10 -4.26 27.51
CA ASP A 424 11.04 -5.23 27.26
C ASP A 424 10.11 -4.76 26.14
N SER A 425 9.93 -5.61 25.13
CA SER A 425 9.20 -5.31 23.91
C SER A 425 7.69 -5.14 24.05
N TYR A 426 7.12 -5.50 25.20
CA TYR A 426 5.68 -5.56 25.47
C TYR A 426 5.26 -4.74 26.70
N THR A 427 6.21 -4.20 27.48
CA THR A 427 5.92 -3.22 28.55
C THR A 427 5.13 -1.99 28.08
N ASP A 428 5.30 -1.61 26.81
CA ASP A 428 4.65 -0.48 26.13
C ASP A 428 3.27 -0.80 25.55
N GLU A 429 2.80 -2.05 25.59
CA GLU A 429 1.49 -2.38 25.04
C GLU A 429 0.32 -1.88 25.89
N HIS A 430 0.64 -1.12 26.96
CA HIS A 430 -0.21 -0.39 27.88
C HIS A 430 -1.57 -1.06 28.08
N TYR A 431 -1.68 -1.79 29.19
CA TYR A 431 -2.94 -2.36 29.66
C TYR A 431 -3.45 -1.48 30.77
N ASP A 432 -4.75 -1.23 30.82
CA ASP A 432 -5.36 -0.47 31.92
C ASP A 432 -5.04 -1.15 33.25
N VAL A 433 -5.11 -2.48 33.27
CA VAL A 433 -4.80 -3.31 34.44
C VAL A 433 -3.93 -4.49 34.05
N SER A 434 -2.94 -4.81 34.88
CA SER A 434 -2.15 -6.04 34.82
C SER A 434 -2.41 -6.87 36.06
N LEU A 435 -2.77 -8.14 35.88
CA LEU A 435 -3.17 -9.06 36.94
C LEU A 435 -2.23 -10.28 36.99
N SER A 436 -2.12 -10.85 38.18
CA SER A 436 -1.63 -12.20 38.44
C SER A 436 -2.57 -12.88 39.44
N ILE A 437 -2.33 -14.16 39.73
CA ILE A 437 -3.08 -14.93 40.71
C ILE A 437 -2.27 -14.95 42.01
N ASP A 438 -2.90 -14.62 43.14
CA ASP A 438 -2.25 -14.74 44.46
C ASP A 438 -2.32 -16.19 44.98
N LYS A 439 -1.60 -16.49 46.06
CA LYS A 439 -1.50 -17.85 46.63
C LYS A 439 -2.85 -18.45 47.07
N ASP A 440 -3.83 -17.60 47.36
CA ASP A 440 -5.19 -18.00 47.74
C ASP A 440 -6.15 -18.06 46.55
N GLY A 441 -5.67 -17.87 45.32
CA GLY A 441 -6.47 -17.85 44.09
C GLY A 441 -7.11 -16.50 43.76
N SER A 442 -6.96 -15.49 44.62
CA SER A 442 -7.58 -14.17 44.44
C SER A 442 -6.85 -13.31 43.39
N PRO A 443 -7.52 -12.30 42.80
CA PRO A 443 -6.91 -11.40 41.84
C PRO A 443 -5.88 -10.49 42.49
N LYS A 444 -4.61 -10.63 42.08
CA LYS A 444 -3.54 -9.73 42.48
C LYS A 444 -3.30 -8.68 41.39
N ILE A 445 -3.55 -7.42 41.73
CA ILE A 445 -3.27 -6.27 40.85
C ILE A 445 -1.77 -5.98 40.85
N GLU A 446 -1.09 -6.30 39.76
CA GLU A 446 0.34 -6.04 39.56
C GLU A 446 0.58 -4.56 39.21
N ARG A 447 -0.31 -3.98 38.41
CA ARG A 447 -0.22 -2.58 37.97
C ARG A 447 -1.55 -2.06 37.46
N ILE A 448 -1.85 -0.80 37.75
CA ILE A 448 -2.85 0.00 37.04
C ILE A 448 -2.12 1.10 36.26
N TYR A 449 -2.42 1.24 34.98
CA TYR A 449 -1.74 2.20 34.12
C TYR A 449 -2.06 3.66 34.52
N GLY A 450 -1.10 4.56 34.26
CA GLY A 450 -1.23 5.98 34.61
C GLY A 450 -1.21 6.27 36.12
N ASN A 451 -0.78 5.32 36.95
CA ASN A 451 -0.82 5.41 38.41
C ASN A 451 -2.24 5.68 38.98
N GLN A 452 -3.27 5.27 38.24
CA GLN A 452 -4.66 5.39 38.69
C GLN A 452 -4.97 4.40 39.82
N ARG A 453 -6.01 4.72 40.61
CA ARG A 453 -6.58 3.79 41.59
C ARG A 453 -7.63 2.90 40.95
N LEU A 454 -7.87 1.71 41.51
CA LEU A 454 -8.92 0.79 41.05
C LEU A 454 -10.29 1.48 40.96
N SER A 455 -10.62 2.34 41.94
CA SER A 455 -11.87 3.10 42.00
C SER A 455 -12.03 4.16 40.90
N GLU A 456 -10.94 4.54 40.24
CA GLU A 456 -10.91 5.58 39.19
C GLU A 456 -11.09 4.99 37.79
N LEU A 457 -11.01 3.66 37.64
CA LEU A 457 -11.20 2.99 36.35
C LEU A 457 -12.62 3.21 35.81
N GLN A 458 -12.73 3.44 34.50
CA GLN A 458 -13.99 3.68 33.80
C GLN A 458 -13.93 3.09 32.38
N GLY A 459 -15.09 2.77 31.82
CA GLY A 459 -15.24 2.35 30.43
C GLY A 459 -14.80 0.91 30.14
N ALA A 460 -14.43 0.68 28.88
CA ALA A 460 -14.03 -0.61 28.34
C ALA A 460 -12.52 -0.85 28.56
N LEU A 461 -12.18 -1.71 29.52
CA LEU A 461 -10.81 -1.96 29.96
C LEU A 461 -10.11 -3.03 29.12
N LYS A 462 -8.82 -2.79 28.88
CA LYS A 462 -7.84 -3.74 28.35
C LYS A 462 -7.01 -4.30 29.51
N VAL A 463 -7.17 -5.59 29.78
CA VAL A 463 -6.57 -6.27 30.93
C VAL A 463 -5.52 -7.28 30.47
N PHE A 464 -4.34 -7.21 31.07
CA PHE A 464 -3.30 -8.24 30.93
C PHE A 464 -3.33 -9.19 32.12
N VAL A 465 -3.16 -10.49 31.85
CA VAL A 465 -3.18 -11.53 32.88
C VAL A 465 -1.94 -12.40 32.74
N LYS A 466 -1.15 -12.51 33.82
CA LYS A 466 -0.19 -13.60 34.03
C LYS A 466 -0.97 -14.76 34.63
N ALA A 467 -1.28 -15.75 33.80
CA ALA A 467 -2.21 -16.81 34.14
C ALA A 467 -1.51 -18.01 34.79
N GLU A 468 -2.31 -18.88 35.42
CA GLU A 468 -1.90 -20.22 35.85
C GLU A 468 -2.65 -21.29 35.04
N GLY A 469 -3.51 -22.09 35.67
CA GLY A 469 -4.45 -22.96 34.98
C GLY A 469 -5.68 -22.20 34.46
N LEU A 470 -6.39 -22.80 33.49
CA LEU A 470 -7.56 -22.18 32.87
C LEU A 470 -8.62 -21.88 33.95
N SER A 471 -9.02 -22.89 34.73
CA SER A 471 -10.07 -22.77 35.74
C SER A 471 -9.75 -21.74 36.82
N GLU A 472 -8.53 -21.75 37.35
CA GLU A 472 -8.06 -20.80 38.36
C GLU A 472 -8.06 -19.37 37.82
N THR A 473 -7.70 -19.21 36.54
CA THR A 473 -7.73 -17.90 35.88
C THR A 473 -9.16 -17.43 35.62
N GLU A 474 -10.08 -18.32 35.25
CA GLU A 474 -11.50 -17.99 35.09
C GLU A 474 -12.09 -17.50 36.42
N GLU A 475 -11.84 -18.23 37.51
CA GLU A 475 -12.32 -17.88 38.85
C GLU A 475 -11.76 -16.53 39.32
N MET A 476 -10.45 -16.31 39.17
CA MET A 476 -9.80 -15.04 39.51
C MET A 476 -10.39 -13.86 38.71
N LEU A 477 -10.67 -14.04 37.41
CA LEU A 477 -11.27 -12.99 36.58
C LEU A 477 -12.72 -12.71 36.94
N HIS A 478 -13.48 -13.71 37.37
CA HIS A 478 -14.81 -13.51 37.93
C HIS A 478 -14.74 -12.66 39.20
N GLN A 479 -13.84 -12.97 40.13
CA GLN A 479 -13.63 -12.15 41.34
C GLN A 479 -13.16 -10.72 41.00
N PHE A 480 -12.27 -10.57 40.01
CA PHE A 480 -11.82 -9.24 39.57
C PHE A 480 -12.97 -8.42 38.99
N LYS A 481 -13.85 -9.05 38.20
CA LYS A 481 -15.05 -8.40 37.64
C LYS A 481 -15.96 -7.87 38.75
N ASP A 482 -16.11 -8.61 39.85
CA ASP A 482 -16.98 -8.24 40.97
C ASP A 482 -16.46 -7.05 41.79
N ILE A 483 -15.14 -6.78 41.75
CA ILE A 483 -14.53 -5.62 42.45
C ILE A 483 -14.35 -4.39 41.54
N LEU A 484 -14.66 -4.48 40.24
CA LEU A 484 -14.58 -3.34 39.33
C LEU A 484 -15.62 -2.27 39.71
N PRO A 485 -15.30 -0.98 39.57
CA PRO A 485 -16.30 0.08 39.74
C PRO A 485 -17.41 -0.04 38.70
N SER A 486 -18.62 0.40 39.06
CA SER A 486 -19.84 0.24 38.24
C SER A 486 -19.77 0.76 36.81
N GLY A 487 -18.89 1.73 36.54
CA GLY A 487 -18.68 2.29 35.20
C GLY A 487 -17.59 1.60 34.38
N ALA A 488 -16.90 0.58 34.91
CA ALA A 488 -15.83 -0.15 34.24
C ALA A 488 -16.24 -1.58 33.87
N SER A 489 -15.71 -2.07 32.74
CA SER A 489 -15.95 -3.44 32.26
C SER A 489 -14.73 -3.99 31.56
N ILE A 490 -14.51 -5.30 31.64
CA ILE A 490 -13.45 -5.97 30.88
C ILE A 490 -13.90 -6.08 29.43
N ALA A 491 -13.19 -5.46 28.49
CA ALA A 491 -13.52 -5.51 27.06
C ALA A 491 -12.50 -6.30 26.25
N HIS A 492 -11.24 -6.36 26.70
CA HIS A 492 -10.19 -7.13 26.04
C HIS A 492 -9.24 -7.74 27.06
N LEU A 493 -9.03 -9.05 26.96
CA LEU A 493 -8.13 -9.83 27.78
C LEU A 493 -6.94 -10.29 26.96
N SER A 494 -5.76 -10.06 27.51
CA SER A 494 -4.48 -10.55 27.01
C SER A 494 -3.88 -11.47 28.07
N ILE A 495 -4.02 -12.77 27.87
CA ILE A 495 -3.64 -13.82 28.81
C ILE A 495 -2.33 -14.44 28.35
N LYS A 496 -1.31 -14.35 29.20
CA LYS A 496 -0.04 -15.04 29.04
C LYS A 496 -0.05 -16.30 29.90
N THR A 497 0.04 -17.47 29.29
CA THR A 497 0.06 -18.75 30.01
C THR A 497 1.46 -19.07 30.57
N PRO A 498 1.55 -19.96 31.58
CA PRO A 498 2.84 -20.46 32.07
C PRO A 498 3.63 -21.21 31.00
N LYS A 499 4.96 -21.26 31.16
CA LYS A 499 5.88 -21.90 30.20
C LYS A 499 5.51 -23.36 29.90
N ASP A 500 5.11 -24.09 30.94
CA ASP A 500 4.84 -25.54 30.89
C ASP A 500 3.34 -25.86 30.76
N ASN A 501 2.49 -24.85 30.51
CA ASN A 501 1.03 -25.03 30.47
C ASN A 501 0.41 -24.25 29.31
N ASP A 502 0.40 -24.86 28.14
CA ASP A 502 -0.32 -24.37 26.96
C ASP A 502 -1.75 -24.93 26.96
N TRP A 503 -2.71 -24.09 27.37
CA TRP A 503 -4.11 -24.47 27.56
C TRP A 503 -4.77 -25.10 26.34
N PHE A 504 -4.27 -24.80 25.13
CA PHE A 504 -4.87 -25.24 23.88
C PHE A 504 -3.99 -26.23 23.10
N ALA A 505 -2.84 -26.64 23.64
CA ALA A 505 -1.96 -27.59 22.97
C ALA A 505 -2.62 -28.96 22.78
N GLN A 506 -3.29 -29.48 23.81
CA GLN A 506 -3.88 -30.81 23.82
C GLN A 506 -5.41 -30.77 23.92
N GLY A 507 -6.06 -31.75 23.29
CA GLY A 507 -7.52 -31.91 23.30
C GLY A 507 -8.18 -31.67 21.95
N ASN A 508 -9.48 -31.93 21.89
CA ASN A 508 -10.30 -31.77 20.70
C ASN A 508 -10.49 -30.28 20.37
N VAL A 509 -10.23 -29.89 19.12
CA VAL A 509 -10.23 -28.49 18.68
C VAL A 509 -11.64 -27.87 18.75
N LEU A 510 -12.69 -28.62 18.43
CA LEU A 510 -14.07 -28.13 18.52
C LEU A 510 -14.37 -27.71 19.97
N GLN A 511 -14.11 -28.60 20.94
CA GLN A 511 -14.30 -28.30 22.35
C GLN A 511 -13.45 -27.11 22.82
N GLN A 512 -12.19 -27.02 22.36
CA GLN A 512 -11.31 -25.90 22.67
C GLN A 512 -11.88 -24.55 22.18
N THR A 513 -12.38 -24.50 20.94
CA THR A 513 -13.00 -23.29 20.39
C THR A 513 -14.30 -22.93 21.13
N GLN A 514 -15.11 -23.91 21.50
CA GLN A 514 -16.32 -23.71 22.30
C GLN A 514 -15.99 -23.19 23.71
N ASN A 515 -14.98 -23.76 24.37
CA ASN A 515 -14.54 -23.33 25.70
C ASN A 515 -14.05 -21.89 25.68
N LEU A 516 -13.19 -21.54 24.71
CA LEU A 516 -12.67 -20.17 24.58
C LEU A 516 -13.77 -19.16 24.23
N ASP A 517 -14.73 -19.55 23.39
CA ASP A 517 -15.88 -18.70 23.10
C ASP A 517 -16.77 -18.48 24.31
N ASN A 518 -17.11 -19.55 25.03
CA ASN A 518 -17.90 -19.49 26.26
C ASN A 518 -17.21 -18.62 27.32
N PHE A 519 -15.90 -18.79 27.50
CA PHE A 519 -15.10 -18.01 28.43
C PHE A 519 -15.16 -16.51 28.12
N GLY A 520 -14.86 -16.10 26.88
CA GLY A 520 -14.94 -14.69 26.49
C GLY A 520 -16.36 -14.15 26.44
N GLY A 521 -17.35 -15.00 26.13
CA GLY A 521 -18.77 -14.67 26.11
C GLY A 521 -19.32 -14.30 27.50
N ARG A 522 -18.97 -15.07 28.54
CA ARG A 522 -19.36 -14.78 29.95
C ARG A 522 -18.81 -13.43 30.45
N LEU A 523 -17.67 -13.01 29.92
CA LEU A 523 -17.04 -11.73 30.24
C LEU A 523 -17.43 -10.62 29.25
N ASN A 524 -18.08 -10.94 28.13
CA ASN A 524 -18.34 -10.04 27.02
C ASN A 524 -17.06 -9.34 26.51
N ALA A 525 -15.96 -10.10 26.43
CA ALA A 525 -14.63 -9.58 26.12
C ALA A 525 -13.99 -10.27 24.91
N SER A 526 -13.17 -9.54 24.17
CA SER A 526 -12.18 -10.15 23.27
C SER A 526 -11.14 -10.86 24.13
N VAL A 527 -10.73 -12.08 23.77
CA VAL A 527 -9.76 -12.85 24.54
C VAL A 527 -8.61 -13.25 23.64
N VAL A 528 -7.40 -13.16 24.17
CA VAL A 528 -6.17 -13.56 23.48
C VAL A 528 -5.33 -14.34 24.47
N VAL A 529 -5.07 -15.59 24.17
CA VAL A 529 -4.25 -16.50 24.97
C VAL A 529 -3.00 -16.85 24.17
N TYR A 530 -1.85 -16.73 24.81
CA TYR A 530 -0.56 -17.06 24.20
C TYR A 530 0.45 -17.48 25.26
N SER A 531 1.48 -18.20 24.83
CA SER A 531 2.69 -18.49 25.61
C SER A 531 3.88 -17.77 24.97
N ASP A 532 4.84 -17.33 25.79
CA ASP A 532 6.14 -16.87 25.30
C ASP A 532 7.22 -17.96 25.36
N SER A 533 6.83 -19.20 25.71
CA SER A 533 7.70 -20.37 25.68
C SER A 533 8.13 -20.66 24.24
N GLU A 534 9.40 -21.01 24.06
CA GLU A 534 9.90 -21.46 22.76
C GLU A 534 9.31 -22.82 22.35
N ASP A 535 8.91 -23.63 23.33
CA ASP A 535 8.33 -24.98 23.17
C ASP A 535 6.80 -24.98 22.97
N ALA A 536 6.17 -23.79 22.96
CA ALA A 536 4.72 -23.67 22.86
C ALA A 536 4.19 -24.23 21.53
N GLN A 537 3.20 -25.12 21.60
CA GLN A 537 2.59 -25.75 20.42
C GLN A 537 1.50 -24.88 19.80
N VAL A 538 0.86 -24.04 20.63
CA VAL A 538 -0.13 -23.04 20.20
C VAL A 538 0.52 -21.68 20.17
N SER A 539 0.61 -21.13 18.97
CA SER A 539 1.09 -19.79 18.71
C SER A 539 0.18 -18.73 19.31
N LEU A 540 -1.13 -18.93 19.18
CA LEU A 540 -2.16 -17.98 19.55
C LEU A 540 -3.52 -18.68 19.60
N ALA A 541 -4.29 -18.45 20.65
CA ALA A 541 -5.72 -18.65 20.65
C ALA A 541 -6.42 -17.31 20.87
N ALA A 542 -7.38 -16.96 20.03
CA ALA A 542 -8.06 -15.67 20.09
C ALA A 542 -9.56 -15.83 19.88
N ARG A 543 -10.34 -15.05 20.62
CA ARG A 543 -11.77 -14.89 20.44
C ARG A 543 -12.09 -13.41 20.31
N ASN A 544 -12.76 -13.05 19.22
CA ASN A 544 -13.29 -11.71 19.03
C ASN A 544 -14.66 -11.56 19.72
N ARG A 545 -15.13 -10.33 19.94
CA ARG A 545 -16.42 -10.09 20.62
C ARG A 545 -17.64 -10.55 19.81
N ASP A 546 -17.51 -10.66 18.50
CA ASP A 546 -18.51 -11.24 17.58
C ASP A 546 -18.54 -12.78 17.60
N SER A 547 -17.76 -13.42 18.48
CA SER A 547 -17.68 -14.88 18.67
C SER A 547 -16.92 -15.63 17.58
N GLU A 548 -16.19 -14.93 16.69
CA GLU A 548 -15.15 -15.58 15.88
C GLU A 548 -14.04 -16.09 16.81
N VAL A 549 -13.70 -17.38 16.71
CA VAL A 549 -12.58 -17.97 17.45
C VAL A 549 -11.53 -18.48 16.50
N ARG A 550 -10.26 -18.26 16.82
CA ARG A 550 -9.12 -18.74 16.06
C ARG A 550 -8.11 -19.39 16.99
N ILE A 551 -7.73 -20.62 16.70
CA ILE A 551 -6.63 -21.33 17.38
C ILE A 551 -5.57 -21.65 16.34
N VAL A 552 -4.34 -21.21 16.57
CA VAL A 552 -3.21 -21.38 15.67
C VAL A 552 -2.24 -22.38 16.27
N LYS A 553 -2.13 -23.56 15.66
CA LYS A 553 -1.23 -24.65 16.08
C LYS A 553 -0.22 -24.90 14.96
N GLY A 554 1.04 -24.54 15.17
CA GLY A 554 2.03 -24.52 14.08
C GLY A 554 1.58 -23.63 12.91
N ASP A 555 1.44 -24.22 11.72
CA ASP A 555 0.95 -23.55 10.50
C ASP A 555 -0.57 -23.66 10.30
N THR A 556 -1.28 -24.39 11.17
CA THR A 556 -2.71 -24.65 11.03
C THR A 556 -3.54 -23.66 11.84
N HIS A 557 -4.50 -23.03 11.17
CA HIS A 557 -5.49 -22.14 11.73
C HIS A 557 -6.84 -22.86 11.78
N PHE A 558 -7.31 -23.12 13.00
CA PHE A 558 -8.67 -23.58 13.24
C PHE A 558 -9.55 -22.36 13.51
N VAL A 559 -10.57 -22.15 12.69
CA VAL A 559 -11.44 -20.97 12.77
C VAL A 559 -12.87 -21.40 13.02
N LYS A 560 -13.45 -20.89 14.10
CA LYS A 560 -14.88 -20.93 14.36
C LYS A 560 -15.52 -19.69 13.74
N ASP A 561 -16.40 -19.88 12.77
CA ASP A 561 -17.23 -18.82 12.20
C ASP A 561 -18.72 -19.18 12.29
N SER A 562 -19.44 -18.42 13.13
CA SER A 562 -20.87 -18.61 13.37
C SER A 562 -21.78 -18.50 12.13
N LEU A 563 -21.29 -17.88 11.05
CA LEU A 563 -22.01 -17.73 9.78
C LEU A 563 -21.96 -18.98 8.90
N MET A 564 -21.09 -19.95 9.22
CA MET A 564 -20.99 -21.18 8.48
C MET A 564 -22.23 -22.08 8.67
N SER A 565 -22.49 -22.91 7.65
CA SER A 565 -23.54 -23.92 7.74
C SER A 565 -23.14 -25.05 8.70
N LYS A 566 -24.13 -25.66 9.37
CA LYS A 566 -23.89 -26.83 10.22
C LYS A 566 -23.39 -27.99 9.36
N ASN A 567 -22.48 -28.81 9.90
CA ASN A 567 -21.88 -29.97 9.21
C ASN A 567 -21.14 -29.62 7.91
N VAL A 568 -20.71 -28.36 7.75
CA VAL A 568 -19.83 -27.93 6.66
C VAL A 568 -18.47 -27.54 7.23
N MET A 569 -17.39 -27.97 6.57
CA MET A 569 -16.03 -27.50 6.84
C MET A 569 -15.43 -26.91 5.58
N VAL A 570 -14.73 -25.79 5.73
CA VAL A 570 -14.02 -25.13 4.62
C VAL A 570 -12.53 -25.22 4.86
N ILE A 571 -11.78 -25.65 3.85
CA ILE A 571 -10.32 -25.67 3.84
C ILE A 571 -9.83 -24.66 2.81
N LEU A 572 -9.02 -23.68 3.22
CA LEU A 572 -8.33 -22.79 2.29
C LEU A 572 -6.90 -23.29 2.04
N GLU A 573 -6.58 -23.55 0.78
CA GLU A 573 -5.27 -24.02 0.33
C GLU A 573 -4.61 -23.00 -0.60
N LEU A 574 -3.46 -22.44 -0.20
CA LEU A 574 -2.66 -21.52 -1.00
C LEU A 574 -1.47 -22.28 -1.59
N GLY A 575 -1.43 -22.47 -2.91
CA GLY A 575 -0.39 -23.26 -3.56
C GLY A 575 0.98 -22.57 -3.59
N GLY A 576 2.06 -23.35 -3.37
CA GLY A 576 3.44 -23.00 -3.75
C GLY A 576 4.23 -22.03 -2.85
N SER A 577 3.73 -21.64 -1.69
CA SER A 577 4.54 -20.98 -0.65
C SER A 577 5.13 -21.99 0.32
N GLU A 578 6.40 -21.84 0.71
CA GLU A 578 7.02 -22.58 1.82
C GLU A 578 6.26 -22.39 3.15
N SER A 579 5.45 -21.33 3.28
CA SER A 579 4.47 -21.15 4.35
C SER A 579 3.19 -21.93 4.04
N ASN A 580 3.08 -23.17 4.52
CA ASN A 580 1.88 -24.00 4.38
C ASN A 580 0.73 -23.52 5.29
N GLN A 581 0.38 -22.22 5.27
CA GLN A 581 -0.71 -21.71 6.10
C GLN A 581 -2.02 -22.37 5.69
N GLN A 582 -2.59 -23.12 6.62
CA GLN A 582 -3.79 -23.92 6.42
C GLN A 582 -4.92 -23.30 7.24
N TYR A 583 -6.05 -22.99 6.61
CA TYR A 583 -7.23 -22.54 7.33
C TYR A 583 -8.29 -23.64 7.25
N LEU A 584 -8.71 -24.14 8.40
CA LEU A 584 -9.85 -25.03 8.56
C LEU A 584 -10.93 -24.26 9.31
N GLU A 585 -11.99 -23.89 8.59
CA GLU A 585 -13.10 -23.11 9.11
C GLU A 585 -14.32 -24.02 9.34
N PHE A 586 -15.02 -23.81 10.45
CA PHE A 586 -16.24 -24.53 10.82
C PHE A 586 -17.14 -23.67 11.71
N ARG A 587 -18.41 -24.05 11.85
CA ARG A 587 -19.40 -23.26 12.60
C ARG A 587 -19.15 -23.19 14.13
N GLY A 588 -18.63 -24.28 14.69
CA GLY A 588 -18.35 -24.42 16.13
C GLY A 588 -19.43 -25.12 16.95
N ASP A 589 -20.52 -25.55 16.31
CA ASP A 589 -21.51 -26.46 16.91
C ASP A 589 -21.06 -27.91 16.76
N ASP A 590 -21.66 -28.83 17.52
CA ASP A 590 -21.43 -30.25 17.37
C ASP A 590 -21.85 -30.77 15.98
N PHE A 591 -21.04 -31.70 15.46
CA PHE A 591 -21.32 -32.40 14.22
C PHE A 591 -22.19 -33.62 14.50
N ASP A 592 -23.46 -33.55 14.08
CA ASP A 592 -24.48 -34.58 14.31
C ASP A 592 -24.82 -35.40 13.06
N ALA A 593 -24.15 -35.13 11.95
CA ALA A 593 -24.22 -35.89 10.71
C ALA A 593 -22.85 -35.91 10.00
N ASP A 594 -22.77 -36.67 8.92
CA ASP A 594 -21.62 -36.65 8.02
C ASP A 594 -21.36 -35.23 7.49
N ILE A 595 -20.09 -34.90 7.29
CA ILE A 595 -19.65 -33.54 6.97
C ILE A 595 -19.49 -33.33 5.47
N HIS A 596 -19.93 -32.18 5.00
CA HIS A 596 -19.61 -31.67 3.67
C HIS A 596 -18.30 -30.87 3.74
N VAL A 597 -17.32 -31.19 2.89
CA VAL A 597 -16.02 -30.51 2.87
C VAL A 597 -15.89 -29.67 1.61
N GLU A 598 -15.73 -28.36 1.80
CA GLU A 598 -15.38 -27.43 0.73
C GLU A 598 -13.88 -27.11 0.78
N ILE A 599 -13.18 -27.29 -0.33
CA ILE A 599 -11.76 -26.97 -0.48
C ILE A 599 -11.62 -25.79 -1.45
N LEU A 600 -11.04 -24.69 -0.99
CA LEU A 600 -10.80 -23.49 -1.75
C LEU A 600 -9.33 -23.42 -2.15
N HIS A 601 -9.02 -23.53 -3.45
CA HIS A 601 -7.67 -23.31 -3.94
C HIS A 601 -7.45 -21.82 -4.24
N GLY A 602 -6.59 -21.16 -3.46
CA GLY A 602 -6.22 -19.76 -3.67
C GLY A 602 -4.99 -19.62 -4.57
N GLY A 603 -5.14 -18.87 -5.66
CA GLY A 603 -4.05 -18.55 -6.61
C GLY A 603 -4.30 -19.06 -8.04
N VAL A 604 -3.99 -18.22 -9.04
CA VAL A 604 -4.17 -18.57 -10.48
C VAL A 604 -2.95 -19.31 -11.05
N ASN A 605 -1.80 -19.23 -10.38
CA ASN A 605 -0.50 -19.62 -10.94
C ASN A 605 0.17 -20.81 -10.24
N GLN A 606 -0.25 -21.17 -9.02
CA GLN A 606 0.35 -22.26 -8.24
C GLN A 606 -0.78 -23.05 -7.57
N VAL A 607 -0.90 -24.34 -7.93
CA VAL A 607 -1.95 -25.25 -7.45
C VAL A 607 -1.35 -26.19 -6.39
N PRO A 608 -2.02 -26.43 -5.25
CA PRO A 608 -1.56 -27.39 -4.23
C PRO A 608 -1.29 -28.78 -4.80
N MET A 609 -0.33 -29.52 -4.25
CA MET A 609 -0.10 -30.91 -4.64
C MET A 609 -1.13 -31.84 -3.99
N THR A 610 -1.46 -32.96 -4.66
CA THR A 610 -2.41 -33.96 -4.13
C THR A 610 -2.05 -34.46 -2.72
N ARG A 611 -0.75 -34.60 -2.42
CA ARG A 611 -0.26 -35.00 -1.10
C ARG A 611 -0.56 -33.97 -0.01
N GLU A 612 -0.58 -32.69 -0.35
CA GLU A 612 -0.83 -31.58 0.57
C GLU A 612 -2.32 -31.51 0.89
N THR A 613 -3.18 -31.57 -0.13
CA THR A 613 -4.64 -31.64 0.07
C THR A 613 -5.05 -32.83 0.92
N LEU A 614 -4.43 -34.00 0.70
CA LEU A 614 -4.65 -35.19 1.53
C LEU A 614 -4.25 -34.99 3.00
N LYS A 615 -3.11 -34.34 3.26
CA LYS A 615 -2.65 -33.99 4.61
C LYS A 615 -3.60 -33.00 5.28
N ASN A 616 -4.14 -32.05 4.52
CA ASN A 616 -5.08 -31.05 5.05
C ASN A 616 -6.43 -31.68 5.42
N LEU A 617 -6.93 -32.62 4.62
CA LEU A 617 -8.14 -33.38 4.96
C LEU A 617 -7.96 -34.23 6.23
N ASP A 618 -6.75 -34.70 6.52
CA ASP A 618 -6.47 -35.44 7.76
C ASP A 618 -6.56 -34.52 9.00
N LEU A 619 -6.54 -33.17 8.86
CA LEU A 619 -6.74 -32.23 9.98
C LEU A 619 -8.18 -32.25 10.52
N ILE A 620 -9.16 -32.68 9.71
CA ILE A 620 -10.57 -32.78 10.11
C ILE A 620 -10.72 -33.65 11.36
N SER A 621 -9.91 -34.71 11.51
CA SER A 621 -9.96 -35.61 12.65
C SER A 621 -9.60 -34.94 13.98
N GLN A 622 -8.93 -33.78 13.95
CA GLN A 622 -8.64 -32.98 15.15
C GLN A 622 -9.88 -32.20 15.63
N VAL A 623 -10.86 -31.98 14.75
CA VAL A 623 -12.10 -31.25 15.04
C VAL A 623 -13.24 -32.22 15.34
N THR A 624 -13.45 -33.23 14.49
CA THR A 624 -14.58 -34.17 14.59
C THR A 624 -14.21 -35.60 14.19
N GLN A 625 -15.01 -36.57 14.64
CA GLN A 625 -14.92 -37.98 14.23
C GLN A 625 -16.03 -38.37 13.24
N GLN A 626 -16.89 -37.42 12.82
CA GLN A 626 -17.90 -37.68 11.79
C GLN A 626 -17.26 -38.01 10.45
N SER A 627 -17.94 -38.83 9.65
CA SER A 627 -17.45 -39.22 8.32
C SER A 627 -17.63 -38.08 7.32
N ILE A 628 -16.81 -38.04 6.27
CA ILE A 628 -17.00 -37.11 5.15
C ILE A 628 -18.12 -37.67 4.27
N ALA A 629 -19.13 -36.85 3.97
CA ALA A 629 -20.22 -37.18 3.05
C ALA A 629 -19.79 -37.02 1.59
N ASP A 630 -19.19 -35.86 1.28
CA ASP A 630 -18.73 -35.48 -0.04
C ASP A 630 -17.74 -34.30 0.03
N ILE A 631 -17.00 -34.10 -1.08
CA ILE A 631 -15.96 -33.08 -1.17
C ILE A 631 -16.18 -32.22 -2.42
N ASP A 632 -16.25 -30.91 -2.21
CA ASP A 632 -16.33 -29.92 -3.27
C ASP A 632 -15.06 -29.07 -3.33
N ILE A 633 -14.40 -29.02 -4.49
CA ILE A 633 -13.17 -28.25 -4.71
C ILE A 633 -13.49 -27.05 -5.59
N ILE A 634 -13.32 -25.84 -5.07
CA ILE A 634 -13.53 -24.60 -5.81
C ILE A 634 -12.21 -24.09 -6.35
N VAL A 635 -12.12 -23.98 -7.68
CA VAL A 635 -10.89 -23.60 -8.38
C VAL A 635 -11.04 -22.25 -9.09
N PRO A 636 -10.02 -21.37 -9.06
CA PRO A 636 -10.06 -20.07 -9.72
C PRO A 636 -9.82 -20.21 -11.23
N THR A 637 -9.22 -21.31 -11.67
CA THR A 637 -8.86 -21.57 -13.06
C THR A 637 -8.89 -23.06 -13.39
N THR A 638 -9.01 -23.37 -14.68
CA THR A 638 -8.92 -24.74 -15.23
C THR A 638 -7.53 -25.04 -15.78
N LYS A 639 -6.54 -24.16 -15.53
CA LYS A 639 -5.13 -24.43 -15.82
C LYS A 639 -4.70 -25.68 -15.02
N ASN A 640 -4.02 -26.62 -15.69
CA ASN A 640 -3.60 -27.92 -15.16
C ASN A 640 -4.73 -28.96 -14.93
N PRO A 641 -5.49 -29.34 -15.98
CA PRO A 641 -6.54 -30.36 -15.90
C PRO A 641 -6.04 -31.72 -15.41
N SER A 642 -4.82 -32.12 -15.79
CA SER A 642 -4.24 -33.40 -15.40
C SER A 642 -4.12 -33.55 -13.89
N HIS A 643 -3.64 -32.49 -13.21
CA HIS A 643 -3.57 -32.49 -11.76
C HIS A 643 -4.94 -32.68 -11.10
N TYR A 644 -5.96 -31.92 -11.52
CA TYR A 644 -7.29 -32.02 -10.91
C TYR A 644 -7.97 -33.36 -11.21
N LEU A 645 -7.71 -33.96 -12.38
CA LEU A 645 -8.14 -35.33 -12.69
C LEU A 645 -7.51 -36.35 -11.74
N GLU A 646 -6.23 -36.22 -11.43
CA GLU A 646 -5.53 -37.09 -10.46
C GLU A 646 -6.02 -36.86 -9.04
N LEU A 647 -6.20 -35.59 -8.64
CA LEU A 647 -6.70 -35.21 -7.32
C LEU A 647 -8.08 -35.80 -7.05
N VAL A 648 -9.04 -35.57 -7.95
CA VAL A 648 -10.41 -36.11 -7.84
C VAL A 648 -10.39 -37.64 -7.71
N LYS A 649 -9.57 -38.32 -8.51
CA LYS A 649 -9.39 -39.78 -8.41
C LYS A 649 -8.83 -40.18 -7.05
N ALA A 650 -7.77 -39.53 -6.60
CA ALA A 650 -7.11 -39.85 -5.34
C ALA A 650 -8.06 -39.67 -4.14
N LEU A 651 -8.79 -38.54 -4.09
CA LEU A 651 -9.72 -38.24 -3.02
C LEU A 651 -10.92 -39.19 -3.00
N SER A 652 -11.59 -39.38 -4.14
CA SER A 652 -12.74 -40.29 -4.23
C SER A 652 -12.34 -41.73 -3.91
N ASN A 653 -11.13 -42.16 -4.33
CA ASN A 653 -10.63 -43.49 -4.02
C ASN A 653 -10.24 -43.67 -2.54
N LYS A 654 -9.67 -42.65 -1.87
CA LYS A 654 -9.28 -42.70 -0.45
C LYS A 654 -10.52 -42.68 0.45
N TYR A 655 -11.39 -41.70 0.26
CA TYR A 655 -12.51 -41.44 1.17
C TYR A 655 -13.81 -42.18 0.78
N LYS A 656 -13.88 -42.75 -0.43
CA LYS A 656 -15.08 -43.45 -0.95
C LYS A 656 -16.32 -42.55 -1.00
N VAL A 657 -16.11 -41.28 -1.32
CA VAL A 657 -17.16 -40.25 -1.46
C VAL A 657 -17.22 -39.68 -2.87
N THR A 658 -18.30 -38.95 -3.14
CA THR A 658 -18.39 -38.09 -4.33
C THR A 658 -17.44 -36.91 -4.18
N VAL A 659 -16.65 -36.66 -5.22
CA VAL A 659 -15.75 -35.50 -5.29
C VAL A 659 -16.07 -34.69 -6.53
N THR A 660 -16.30 -33.40 -6.36
CA THR A 660 -16.64 -32.47 -7.46
C THR A 660 -15.64 -31.32 -7.50
N VAL A 661 -15.21 -30.93 -8.69
CA VAL A 661 -14.41 -29.72 -8.91
C VAL A 661 -15.28 -28.70 -9.62
N ARG A 662 -15.41 -27.51 -9.04
CA ARG A 662 -16.17 -26.40 -9.59
C ARG A 662 -15.26 -25.24 -9.97
N LYS A 663 -15.41 -24.76 -11.21
CA LYS A 663 -14.71 -23.58 -11.72
C LYS A 663 -15.49 -22.33 -11.34
N LYS A 664 -14.82 -21.35 -10.75
CA LYS A 664 -15.39 -20.02 -10.49
C LYS A 664 -15.69 -19.28 -11.81
N THR A 665 -16.90 -18.75 -11.97
CA THR A 665 -17.37 -18.02 -13.16
C THR A 665 -17.73 -16.55 -12.88
N GLY A 666 -17.65 -16.13 -11.61
CA GLY A 666 -17.86 -14.77 -11.13
C GLY A 666 -17.58 -14.68 -9.63
N ASN A 667 -17.97 -13.60 -8.95
CA ASN A 667 -17.67 -13.44 -7.52
C ASN A 667 -18.31 -14.52 -6.63
N THR A 668 -19.50 -15.01 -6.99
CA THR A 668 -20.27 -16.00 -6.21
C THR A 668 -20.74 -17.22 -7.00
N ALA A 669 -20.56 -17.22 -8.33
CA ALA A 669 -21.01 -18.31 -9.19
C ALA A 669 -19.86 -19.28 -9.51
N SER A 670 -20.17 -20.58 -9.50
CA SER A 670 -19.26 -21.63 -9.97
C SER A 670 -20.04 -22.65 -10.80
N VAL A 671 -19.34 -23.36 -11.69
CA VAL A 671 -19.91 -24.42 -12.52
C VAL A 671 -19.11 -25.70 -12.34
N GLU A 672 -19.78 -26.84 -12.31
CA GLU A 672 -19.14 -28.15 -12.24
C GLU A 672 -18.26 -28.37 -13.48
N TRP A 673 -17.00 -28.75 -13.23
CA TRP A 673 -15.99 -29.02 -14.25
C TRP A 673 -15.60 -30.49 -14.27
N LEU A 674 -15.34 -31.08 -13.10
CA LEU A 674 -15.00 -32.49 -12.95
C LEU A 674 -15.86 -33.09 -11.84
N SER A 675 -16.22 -34.36 -11.96
CA SER A 675 -16.82 -35.10 -10.84
C SER A 675 -16.48 -36.58 -10.90
N LYS A 676 -16.47 -37.22 -9.73
CA LYS A 676 -16.32 -38.66 -9.60
C LYS A 676 -17.08 -39.16 -8.38
N THR A 677 -18.00 -40.08 -8.60
CA THR A 677 -18.61 -40.89 -7.55
C THR A 677 -17.82 -42.19 -7.32
N PRO A 678 -18.01 -42.87 -6.18
CA PRO A 678 -17.38 -44.16 -5.93
C PRO A 678 -17.75 -45.25 -6.95
N GLN A 679 -18.91 -45.13 -7.60
CA GLN A 679 -19.41 -46.07 -8.59
C GLN A 679 -18.85 -45.82 -9.99
N ASP A 680 -18.36 -44.61 -10.27
CA ASP A 680 -17.86 -44.28 -11.60
C ASP A 680 -16.52 -44.97 -11.89
N SER A 681 -16.36 -45.52 -13.10
CA SER A 681 -15.08 -46.10 -13.52
C SER A 681 -14.03 -45.02 -13.84
N ASN A 682 -14.44 -43.87 -14.37
CA ASN A 682 -13.59 -42.75 -14.76
C ASN A 682 -14.10 -41.42 -14.17
N VAL A 683 -13.27 -40.38 -14.19
CA VAL A 683 -13.72 -39.01 -13.83
C VAL A 683 -14.60 -38.48 -14.95
N ILE A 684 -15.77 -37.96 -14.60
CA ILE A 684 -16.67 -37.27 -15.52
C ILE A 684 -16.10 -35.87 -15.75
N VAL A 685 -15.87 -35.51 -17.01
CA VAL A 685 -15.37 -34.20 -17.42
C VAL A 685 -16.51 -33.44 -18.11
N ARG A 686 -16.88 -32.27 -17.56
CA ARG A 686 -17.91 -31.41 -18.14
C ARG A 686 -17.26 -30.24 -18.86
N THR A 687 -16.94 -30.44 -20.15
CA THR A 687 -16.51 -29.38 -21.08
C THR A 687 -17.68 -28.96 -21.98
N SER A 688 -17.60 -27.77 -22.59
CA SER A 688 -18.48 -27.46 -23.73
C SER A 688 -18.07 -28.39 -24.89
N PRO A 689 -18.99 -29.19 -25.44
CA PRO A 689 -18.63 -30.14 -26.49
C PRO A 689 -18.16 -29.39 -27.75
N HIS A 690 -17.01 -29.81 -28.28
CA HIS A 690 -16.36 -29.19 -29.44
C HIS A 690 -16.40 -30.09 -30.66
N LEU A 691 -16.22 -29.53 -31.86
CA LEU A 691 -16.33 -30.25 -33.14
C LEU A 691 -14.99 -30.85 -33.62
N ALA A 692 -14.22 -31.47 -32.72
CA ALA A 692 -13.05 -32.31 -33.01
C ALA A 692 -13.33 -33.74 -32.54
N GLU A 693 -13.00 -34.75 -33.35
CA GLU A 693 -13.18 -36.17 -33.00
C GLU A 693 -11.92 -36.97 -33.37
N THR A 694 -11.55 -37.91 -32.50
CA THR A 694 -10.44 -38.84 -32.70
C THR A 694 -10.90 -40.18 -33.29
N GLN A 695 -12.18 -40.49 -33.20
CA GLN A 695 -12.78 -41.66 -33.81
C GLN A 695 -12.98 -41.51 -35.32
N PRO A 696 -12.91 -42.60 -36.10
CA PRO A 696 -13.26 -42.61 -37.52
C PRO A 696 -14.67 -42.09 -37.79
N HIS A 697 -14.91 -41.60 -39.00
CA HIS A 697 -16.24 -41.18 -39.44
C HIS A 697 -17.25 -42.34 -39.38
N ASN A 698 -18.47 -42.08 -38.90
CA ASN A 698 -19.55 -43.05 -38.90
C ASN A 698 -20.29 -43.03 -40.25
N ASP A 699 -20.14 -44.10 -41.04
CA ASP A 699 -20.77 -44.24 -42.37
C ASP A 699 -22.24 -44.74 -42.32
N GLN A 700 -22.92 -44.60 -41.19
CA GLN A 700 -24.34 -44.91 -41.03
C GLN A 700 -25.20 -44.17 -42.07
N LYS A 701 -26.18 -44.90 -42.63
CA LYS A 701 -27.06 -44.40 -43.69
C LYS A 701 -28.06 -43.39 -43.15
N LEU A 702 -28.41 -42.41 -43.98
CA LEU A 702 -29.25 -41.26 -43.66
C LEU A 702 -30.62 -41.64 -43.08
N GLN A 703 -31.17 -42.79 -43.46
CA GLN A 703 -32.44 -43.30 -42.94
C GLN A 703 -32.40 -43.60 -41.43
N ASP A 704 -31.21 -43.95 -40.92
CA ASP A 704 -30.98 -44.32 -39.52
C ASP A 704 -30.53 -43.12 -38.67
N TRP A 705 -30.42 -41.93 -39.27
CA TRP A 705 -30.08 -40.71 -38.52
C TRP A 705 -31.30 -40.22 -37.76
N ASP A 706 -31.10 -39.74 -36.54
CA ASP A 706 -32.18 -39.11 -35.79
C ASP A 706 -32.68 -37.84 -36.48
N LEU A 707 -34.00 -37.68 -36.54
CA LEU A 707 -34.63 -36.42 -36.88
C LEU A 707 -34.62 -35.48 -35.67
N PRO A 708 -34.60 -34.15 -35.87
CA PRO A 708 -34.90 -33.21 -34.80
C PRO A 708 -36.25 -33.55 -34.18
N ASN A 709 -36.29 -33.68 -32.85
CA ASN A 709 -37.51 -34.04 -32.16
C ASN A 709 -38.52 -32.87 -32.15
N GLN A 710 -39.77 -33.15 -31.76
CA GLN A 710 -40.84 -32.16 -31.80
C GLN A 710 -40.56 -30.94 -30.92
N GLU A 711 -39.87 -31.12 -29.78
CA GLU A 711 -39.49 -30.03 -28.88
C GLU A 711 -38.47 -29.10 -29.54
N GLN A 712 -37.45 -29.65 -30.19
CA GLN A 712 -36.43 -28.90 -30.92
C GLN A 712 -37.04 -28.11 -32.08
N ILE A 713 -37.97 -28.72 -32.82
CA ILE A 713 -38.73 -28.04 -33.88
C ILE A 713 -39.61 -26.93 -33.31
N ASN A 714 -40.29 -27.19 -32.18
CA ASN A 714 -41.12 -26.18 -31.51
C ASN A 714 -40.27 -25.01 -31.02
N LYS A 715 -39.06 -25.26 -30.52
CA LYS A 715 -38.11 -24.23 -30.11
C LYS A 715 -37.70 -23.34 -31.28
N LEU A 716 -37.37 -23.94 -32.43
CA LEU A 716 -37.05 -23.18 -33.65
C LEU A 716 -38.24 -22.36 -34.16
N LYS A 717 -39.46 -22.94 -34.13
CA LYS A 717 -40.71 -22.23 -34.48
C LYS A 717 -41.03 -21.09 -33.51
N ALA A 718 -40.82 -21.27 -32.21
CA ALA A 718 -41.01 -20.23 -31.22
C ALA A 718 -40.00 -19.09 -31.42
N GLU A 719 -38.74 -19.45 -31.71
CA GLU A 719 -37.69 -18.48 -31.98
C GLU A 719 -37.91 -17.70 -33.29
N SER A 720 -38.58 -18.32 -34.27
CA SER A 720 -38.95 -17.68 -35.54
C SER A 720 -40.03 -16.62 -35.42
N GLN A 721 -40.81 -16.60 -34.32
CA GLN A 721 -41.78 -15.56 -34.02
C GLN A 721 -41.15 -14.31 -33.35
N LYS A 722 -39.88 -14.38 -32.94
CA LYS A 722 -39.19 -13.26 -32.30
C LYS A 722 -38.49 -12.38 -33.35
N THR A 723 -38.40 -11.08 -33.08
CA THR A 723 -37.59 -10.16 -33.90
C THR A 723 -36.12 -10.55 -33.80
N LYS A 724 -35.54 -10.99 -34.91
CA LYS A 724 -34.13 -11.41 -35.02
C LYS A 724 -33.38 -10.56 -36.02
N PRO A 725 -32.05 -10.38 -35.84
CA PRO A 725 -31.23 -9.73 -36.86
C PRO A 725 -31.29 -10.52 -38.16
N GLN A 726 -31.37 -9.83 -39.29
CA GLN A 726 -31.29 -10.46 -40.61
C GLN A 726 -29.89 -11.04 -40.86
N LEU A 727 -29.81 -12.04 -41.75
CA LEU A 727 -28.54 -12.54 -42.27
C LEU A 727 -27.76 -11.42 -42.98
N ALA A 728 -26.57 -11.10 -42.48
CA ALA A 728 -25.71 -10.10 -43.12
C ALA A 728 -25.25 -10.59 -44.50
N ASN A 729 -25.50 -9.78 -45.54
CA ASN A 729 -25.07 -9.98 -46.93
C ASN A 729 -25.63 -11.23 -47.65
N HIS A 730 -26.59 -11.93 -47.06
CA HIS A 730 -27.19 -13.15 -47.61
C HIS A 730 -28.70 -13.14 -47.36
N ASP A 731 -29.44 -13.74 -48.28
CA ASP A 731 -30.91 -13.77 -48.25
C ASP A 731 -31.41 -15.03 -47.53
N HIS A 732 -30.64 -16.13 -47.61
CA HIS A 732 -30.95 -17.40 -46.94
C HIS A 732 -29.68 -18.15 -46.50
N GLN A 733 -29.79 -19.04 -45.52
CA GLN A 733 -28.73 -19.92 -45.05
C GLN A 733 -29.14 -21.40 -45.13
N VAL A 734 -28.25 -22.25 -45.64
CA VAL A 734 -28.39 -23.71 -45.59
C VAL A 734 -27.35 -24.27 -44.62
N LEU A 735 -27.81 -24.94 -43.57
CA LEU A 735 -26.99 -25.68 -42.63
C LEU A 735 -26.93 -27.15 -43.04
N ILE A 736 -25.74 -27.70 -43.20
CA ILE A 736 -25.53 -29.11 -43.54
C ILE A 736 -24.97 -29.82 -42.31
N GLN A 737 -25.79 -30.66 -41.68
CA GLN A 737 -25.35 -31.65 -40.70
C GLN A 737 -24.71 -32.82 -41.46
N THR A 738 -23.42 -33.08 -41.22
CA THR A 738 -22.66 -34.03 -42.03
C THR A 738 -22.49 -35.42 -41.42
N GLU A 739 -22.91 -35.62 -40.15
CA GLU A 739 -22.77 -36.88 -39.40
C GLU A 739 -23.97 -37.12 -38.44
N PRO A 740 -24.29 -38.39 -38.09
CA PRO A 740 -25.34 -38.76 -37.13
C PRO A 740 -24.83 -38.71 -35.69
N ASP A 741 -24.31 -37.56 -35.28
CA ASP A 741 -23.80 -37.35 -33.92
C ASP A 741 -24.62 -36.30 -33.17
N ASP A 742 -24.84 -36.52 -31.87
CA ASP A 742 -25.67 -35.65 -31.04
C ASP A 742 -25.12 -34.25 -30.89
N ASN A 743 -23.81 -34.08 -30.75
CA ASN A 743 -23.18 -32.77 -30.66
C ASN A 743 -23.19 -32.04 -32.01
N VAL A 744 -23.02 -32.75 -33.13
CA VAL A 744 -23.15 -32.17 -34.48
C VAL A 744 -24.61 -31.73 -34.75
N LYS A 745 -25.59 -32.57 -34.36
CA LYS A 745 -27.03 -32.27 -34.42
C LYS A 745 -27.37 -31.05 -33.57
N ASP A 746 -26.96 -31.02 -32.31
CA ASP A 746 -27.18 -29.91 -31.38
C ASP A 746 -26.52 -28.61 -31.84
N SER A 747 -25.26 -28.67 -32.30
CA SER A 747 -24.54 -27.51 -32.87
C SER A 747 -25.26 -26.94 -34.10
N THR A 748 -25.80 -27.81 -34.95
CA THR A 748 -26.59 -27.41 -36.13
C THR A 748 -27.88 -26.71 -35.72
N LEU A 749 -28.60 -27.24 -34.73
CA LEU A 749 -29.82 -26.64 -34.20
C LEU A 749 -29.55 -25.28 -33.53
N LYS A 750 -28.49 -25.16 -32.73
CA LYS A 750 -28.08 -23.90 -32.12
C LYS A 750 -27.74 -22.82 -33.15
N LEU A 751 -27.05 -23.18 -34.24
CA LEU A 751 -26.79 -22.25 -35.34
C LEU A 751 -28.09 -21.75 -36.00
N ALA A 752 -29.09 -22.61 -36.16
CA ALA A 752 -30.38 -22.25 -36.74
C ALA A 752 -31.17 -21.25 -35.88
N LEU A 753 -31.02 -21.28 -34.54
CA LEU A 753 -31.69 -20.34 -33.63
C LEU A 753 -31.33 -18.87 -33.88
N LYS A 754 -30.20 -18.59 -34.56
CA LYS A 754 -29.78 -17.23 -34.87
C LYS A 754 -30.65 -16.57 -35.94
N HIS A 755 -31.03 -17.34 -36.96
CA HIS A 755 -31.80 -16.87 -38.12
C HIS A 755 -32.87 -17.91 -38.53
N PRO A 756 -33.79 -18.29 -37.63
CA PRO A 756 -34.65 -19.47 -37.82
C PRO A 756 -35.66 -19.33 -38.98
N THR A 757 -35.99 -18.10 -39.41
CA THR A 757 -36.86 -17.81 -40.56
C THR A 757 -36.13 -17.82 -41.90
N GLN A 758 -34.81 -17.66 -41.90
CA GLN A 758 -33.96 -17.62 -43.10
C GLN A 758 -33.00 -18.82 -43.16
N THR A 759 -33.35 -19.93 -42.50
CA THR A 759 -32.49 -21.11 -42.38
C THR A 759 -33.20 -22.38 -42.82
N THR A 760 -32.51 -23.17 -43.65
CA THR A 760 -32.86 -24.58 -43.95
C THR A 760 -31.80 -25.50 -43.33
N ILE A 761 -32.22 -26.58 -42.68
CA ILE A 761 -31.31 -27.62 -42.18
C ILE A 761 -31.43 -28.87 -43.06
N VAL A 762 -30.29 -29.31 -43.56
CA VAL A 762 -30.12 -30.52 -44.37
C VAL A 762 -29.25 -31.51 -43.60
N GLN A 763 -29.72 -32.75 -43.50
CA GLN A 763 -28.85 -33.87 -43.09
C GLN A 763 -28.32 -34.53 -44.35
N MET A 764 -27.00 -34.72 -44.42
CA MET A 764 -26.33 -35.24 -45.62
C MET A 764 -25.31 -36.31 -45.24
N GLN A 765 -25.51 -37.53 -45.74
CA GLN A 765 -24.56 -38.62 -45.58
C GLN A 765 -23.37 -38.48 -46.54
N LYS A 766 -22.29 -39.24 -46.32
CA LYS A 766 -21.00 -39.07 -47.00
C LYS A 766 -21.07 -39.06 -48.53
N ASP A 767 -21.88 -39.91 -49.14
CA ASP A 767 -22.05 -40.02 -50.60
C ASP A 767 -22.80 -38.82 -51.26
N GLY A 768 -23.37 -37.94 -50.45
CA GLY A 768 -24.11 -36.75 -50.89
C GLY A 768 -25.61 -36.92 -50.96
N THR A 769 -26.14 -38.10 -50.62
CA THR A 769 -27.58 -38.26 -50.38
C THR A 769 -27.98 -37.43 -49.18
N TYR A 770 -29.08 -36.69 -49.29
CA TYR A 770 -29.52 -35.75 -48.26
C TYR A 770 -31.03 -35.74 -48.08
N ARG A 771 -31.48 -35.19 -46.94
CA ARG A 771 -32.89 -34.88 -46.65
C ARG A 771 -32.98 -33.53 -45.94
N VAL A 772 -34.03 -32.77 -46.24
CA VAL A 772 -34.37 -31.53 -45.51
C VAL A 772 -35.10 -31.91 -44.23
N VAL A 773 -34.65 -31.40 -43.09
CA VAL A 773 -35.25 -31.70 -41.76
C VAL A 773 -35.86 -30.48 -41.07
N TYR A 774 -35.60 -29.26 -41.58
CA TYR A 774 -36.19 -28.02 -41.09
C TYR A 774 -36.06 -26.90 -42.14
N GLY A 775 -37.04 -26.00 -42.20
CA GLY A 775 -36.99 -24.77 -43.01
C GLY A 775 -37.52 -24.93 -44.43
N THR A 776 -37.20 -23.96 -45.28
CA THR A 776 -37.66 -23.89 -46.68
C THR A 776 -37.04 -25.01 -47.52
N ASP A 777 -37.86 -25.67 -48.36
CA ASP A 777 -37.37 -26.65 -49.34
C ASP A 777 -36.33 -26.03 -50.28
N LEU A 778 -35.31 -26.79 -50.67
CA LEU A 778 -34.17 -26.27 -51.42
C LEU A 778 -34.55 -25.63 -52.76
N ASP A 779 -35.53 -26.20 -53.45
CA ASP A 779 -36.04 -25.74 -54.74
C ASP A 779 -36.82 -24.41 -54.66
N LYS A 780 -37.12 -23.93 -53.45
CA LYS A 780 -37.81 -22.66 -53.18
C LYS A 780 -36.89 -21.56 -52.64
N ILE A 781 -35.60 -21.84 -52.45
CA ILE A 781 -34.64 -20.86 -51.91
C ILE A 781 -34.12 -19.96 -53.03
N THR A 782 -34.38 -18.65 -52.96
CA THR A 782 -33.90 -17.66 -53.94
C THR A 782 -32.80 -16.75 -53.36
N GLY A 783 -32.02 -16.08 -54.22
CA GLY A 783 -31.08 -15.03 -53.82
C GLY A 783 -29.70 -15.54 -53.38
N ARG A 784 -28.99 -14.74 -52.59
CA ARG A 784 -27.64 -15.06 -52.10
C ARG A 784 -27.70 -16.03 -50.93
N VAL A 785 -27.18 -17.24 -51.14
CA VAL A 785 -27.19 -18.31 -50.14
C VAL A 785 -25.86 -18.40 -49.41
N LYS A 786 -25.92 -18.47 -48.08
CA LYS A 786 -24.80 -18.87 -47.23
C LYS A 786 -24.91 -20.35 -46.88
N LEU A 787 -23.84 -21.10 -47.06
CA LEU A 787 -23.79 -22.50 -46.65
C LEU A 787 -22.95 -22.64 -45.38
N SER A 788 -23.39 -23.44 -44.41
CA SER A 788 -22.56 -23.81 -43.26
C SER A 788 -22.54 -25.31 -43.08
N VAL A 789 -21.35 -25.89 -43.21
CA VAL A 789 -21.13 -27.33 -43.06
C VAL A 789 -20.73 -27.59 -41.61
N VAL A 790 -21.48 -28.41 -40.90
CA VAL A 790 -21.30 -28.69 -39.47
C VAL A 790 -20.97 -30.16 -39.29
N GLY A 791 -19.79 -30.44 -38.75
CA GLY A 791 -19.30 -31.81 -38.51
C GLY A 791 -17.97 -31.81 -37.79
N TYR A 792 -17.47 -33.00 -37.46
CA TYR A 792 -16.16 -33.13 -36.82
C TYR A 792 -15.03 -32.93 -37.83
N GLY A 793 -14.06 -32.11 -37.46
CA GLY A 793 -12.76 -32.06 -38.12
C GLY A 793 -11.90 -33.26 -37.71
N ARG A 794 -11.26 -33.92 -38.68
CA ARG A 794 -10.37 -35.08 -38.46
C ARG A 794 -9.15 -35.04 -39.37
N LYS A 795 -8.05 -35.64 -38.92
CA LYS A 795 -6.86 -35.95 -39.73
C LYS A 795 -6.96 -37.37 -40.30
N THR A 796 -6.63 -37.56 -41.58
CA THR A 796 -6.44 -38.88 -42.17
C THR A 796 -5.12 -39.49 -41.73
N GLN A 797 -4.94 -40.80 -41.93
CA GLN A 797 -3.66 -41.48 -41.67
C GLN A 797 -2.49 -40.89 -42.48
N GLU A 798 -2.79 -40.30 -43.64
CA GLU A 798 -1.82 -39.63 -44.52
C GLU A 798 -1.63 -38.14 -44.18
N GLY A 799 -2.23 -37.65 -43.08
CA GLY A 799 -2.10 -36.28 -42.60
C GLY A 799 -3.02 -35.24 -43.26
N GLY A 800 -3.94 -35.67 -44.13
CA GLY A 800 -4.92 -34.79 -44.78
C GLY A 800 -6.08 -34.40 -43.87
N ASP A 801 -6.66 -33.22 -44.08
CA ASP A 801 -7.82 -32.74 -43.33
C ASP A 801 -9.15 -33.23 -43.91
N THR A 802 -10.10 -33.54 -43.03
CA THR A 802 -11.47 -33.88 -43.40
C THR A 802 -12.50 -33.19 -42.50
N LEU A 803 -13.68 -32.90 -43.04
CA LEU A 803 -14.83 -32.41 -42.29
C LEU A 803 -16.01 -33.35 -42.52
N GLY A 804 -16.57 -33.92 -41.46
CA GLY A 804 -17.62 -34.93 -41.62
C GLY A 804 -17.12 -36.14 -42.40
N GLY A 805 -15.87 -36.54 -42.20
CA GLY A 805 -15.22 -37.64 -42.92
C GLY A 805 -14.98 -37.40 -44.41
N ARG A 806 -15.17 -36.19 -44.93
CA ARG A 806 -15.00 -35.83 -46.35
C ARG A 806 -13.73 -35.01 -46.57
N SER A 807 -12.96 -35.41 -47.58
CA SER A 807 -11.93 -34.57 -48.19
C SER A 807 -12.54 -33.31 -48.82
N ALA A 808 -11.70 -32.31 -49.13
CA ALA A 808 -12.15 -31.09 -49.80
C ALA A 808 -12.83 -31.39 -51.16
N THR A 809 -12.34 -32.39 -51.90
CA THR A 809 -12.91 -32.82 -53.19
C THR A 809 -14.27 -33.49 -53.03
N GLU A 810 -14.42 -34.41 -52.07
CA GLU A 810 -15.70 -35.06 -51.78
C GLU A 810 -16.74 -34.04 -51.32
N LEU A 811 -16.38 -33.17 -50.37
CA LEU A 811 -17.26 -32.12 -49.88
C LEU A 811 -17.69 -31.17 -51.02
N SER A 812 -16.75 -30.77 -51.89
CA SER A 812 -17.06 -29.93 -53.05
C SER A 812 -18.02 -30.63 -54.01
N THR A 813 -17.82 -31.92 -54.27
CA THR A 813 -18.74 -32.73 -55.10
C THR A 813 -20.13 -32.79 -54.48
N ASN A 814 -20.22 -32.97 -53.16
CA ASN A 814 -21.50 -32.95 -52.45
C ASN A 814 -22.20 -31.58 -52.56
N ILE A 815 -21.46 -30.49 -52.41
CA ILE A 815 -22.00 -29.12 -52.52
C ILE A 815 -22.46 -28.82 -53.95
N THR A 816 -21.70 -29.24 -54.97
CA THR A 816 -22.11 -29.10 -56.38
C THR A 816 -23.42 -29.85 -56.66
N LYS A 817 -23.59 -31.07 -56.14
CA LYS A 817 -24.85 -31.82 -56.23
C LYS A 817 -25.99 -31.09 -55.50
N LEU A 818 -25.74 -30.54 -54.31
CA LEU A 818 -26.74 -29.78 -53.57
C LEU A 818 -27.15 -28.49 -54.31
N ASN A 819 -26.20 -27.83 -54.96
CA ASN A 819 -26.44 -26.62 -55.75
C ASN A 819 -27.42 -26.86 -56.91
N GLN A 820 -27.40 -28.06 -57.51
CA GLN A 820 -28.35 -28.47 -58.56
C GLN A 820 -29.79 -28.61 -58.04
N ALA A 821 -29.99 -28.73 -56.73
CA ALA A 821 -31.30 -28.80 -56.10
C ALA A 821 -31.84 -27.44 -55.65
N LEU A 822 -31.04 -26.38 -55.74
CA LEU A 822 -31.49 -25.01 -55.55
C LEU A 822 -32.19 -24.51 -56.81
N THR A 823 -33.08 -23.52 -56.69
CA THR A 823 -33.61 -22.85 -57.90
C THR A 823 -32.51 -22.08 -58.62
N ASN A 824 -32.68 -21.87 -59.93
CA ASN A 824 -31.75 -21.12 -60.78
C ASN A 824 -31.51 -19.69 -60.28
N ASP A 825 -32.44 -19.13 -59.51
CA ASP A 825 -32.33 -17.78 -58.92
C ASP A 825 -31.55 -17.75 -57.60
N ALA A 826 -31.06 -18.89 -57.11
CA ALA A 826 -30.17 -18.97 -55.96
C ALA A 826 -28.71 -19.04 -56.38
N THR A 827 -27.84 -18.37 -55.61
CA THR A 827 -26.39 -18.45 -55.79
C THR A 827 -25.70 -18.62 -54.45
N ILE A 828 -24.95 -19.69 -54.27
CA ILE A 828 -24.13 -19.91 -53.07
C ILE A 828 -22.94 -18.94 -53.12
N ARG A 829 -22.88 -17.98 -52.19
CA ARG A 829 -21.83 -16.95 -52.17
C ARG A 829 -20.72 -17.23 -51.17
N HIS A 830 -21.05 -17.80 -50.02
CA HIS A 830 -20.12 -18.03 -48.93
C HIS A 830 -20.32 -19.40 -48.27
N ILE A 831 -19.23 -20.09 -47.96
CA ILE A 831 -19.23 -21.35 -47.22
C ILE A 831 -18.53 -21.16 -45.86
N SER A 832 -19.22 -21.49 -44.77
CA SER A 832 -18.65 -21.52 -43.42
C SER A 832 -18.44 -22.96 -42.98
N LEU A 833 -17.20 -23.43 -42.96
CA LEU A 833 -16.80 -24.75 -42.46
C LEU A 833 -16.75 -24.70 -40.92
N VAL A 834 -17.67 -25.40 -40.27
CA VAL A 834 -17.85 -25.42 -38.82
C VAL A 834 -17.39 -26.79 -38.29
N GLY A 835 -16.09 -26.89 -38.08
CA GLY A 835 -15.39 -28.02 -37.46
C GLY A 835 -14.05 -27.52 -36.89
N CYS A 836 -13.48 -28.26 -35.94
CA CYS A 836 -12.18 -27.92 -35.35
C CYS A 836 -11.01 -28.23 -36.29
N ASN A 837 -9.88 -27.54 -36.09
CA ASN A 837 -8.58 -27.90 -36.65
C ASN A 837 -8.56 -28.15 -38.16
N LEU A 838 -9.36 -27.38 -38.92
CA LEU A 838 -9.39 -27.44 -40.39
C LEU A 838 -8.28 -26.59 -41.01
N ASP A 839 -7.22 -26.28 -40.24
CA ASP A 839 -6.03 -25.52 -40.62
C ASP A 839 -4.83 -25.91 -39.75
N ASN A 840 -3.61 -25.63 -40.22
CA ASN A 840 -2.36 -25.88 -39.48
C ASN A 840 -1.92 -24.59 -38.75
N PRO A 841 -1.52 -24.63 -37.46
CA PRO A 841 -1.26 -23.42 -36.66
C PRO A 841 0.08 -22.71 -36.95
N THR A 842 0.79 -23.06 -38.02
CA THR A 842 1.96 -22.29 -38.46
C THR A 842 1.51 -21.04 -39.20
N ASP A 843 2.11 -19.87 -38.91
CA ASP A 843 1.81 -18.46 -39.30
C ASP A 843 1.28 -18.13 -40.72
N ASN A 844 1.04 -19.10 -41.59
CA ASN A 844 0.37 -18.94 -42.87
C ASN A 844 -1.15 -19.01 -42.69
N SER A 845 -1.82 -17.87 -42.84
CA SER A 845 -3.28 -17.66 -42.68
C SER A 845 -4.18 -18.37 -43.71
N THR A 846 -3.71 -19.41 -44.39
CA THR A 846 -4.43 -20.07 -45.49
C THR A 846 -4.59 -21.57 -45.26
N SER A 847 -5.75 -21.99 -44.73
CA SER A 847 -6.17 -23.40 -44.68
C SER A 847 -6.12 -24.06 -46.06
N THR A 848 -5.32 -25.11 -46.19
CA THR A 848 -5.25 -25.94 -47.41
C THR A 848 -6.62 -26.57 -47.72
N TYR A 849 -7.34 -27.05 -46.71
CA TYR A 849 -8.67 -27.64 -46.87
C TYR A 849 -9.72 -26.62 -47.37
N ALA A 850 -9.76 -25.44 -46.76
CA ALA A 850 -10.71 -24.39 -47.12
C ALA A 850 -10.37 -23.77 -48.49
N ALA A 851 -9.08 -23.57 -48.78
CA ALA A 851 -8.60 -23.05 -50.06
C ALA A 851 -8.94 -24.02 -51.20
N GLN A 852 -8.68 -25.31 -51.02
CA GLN A 852 -9.02 -26.32 -52.02
C GLN A 852 -10.53 -26.44 -52.22
N THR A 853 -11.32 -26.39 -51.15
CA THR A 853 -12.79 -26.36 -51.24
C THR A 853 -13.28 -25.14 -52.02
N LEU A 854 -12.72 -23.95 -51.76
CA LEU A 854 -13.07 -22.73 -52.50
C LEU A 854 -12.69 -22.84 -53.99
N GLN A 855 -11.49 -23.36 -54.27
CA GLN A 855 -11.00 -23.53 -55.64
C GLN A 855 -11.92 -24.45 -56.46
N ASN A 856 -12.32 -25.59 -55.88
CA ASN A 856 -13.18 -26.57 -56.53
C ASN A 856 -14.61 -26.05 -56.78
N LEU A 857 -15.06 -25.03 -56.05
CA LEU A 857 -16.43 -24.51 -56.11
C LEU A 857 -16.54 -23.14 -56.79
N LYS A 858 -15.43 -22.59 -57.28
CA LYS A 858 -15.40 -21.28 -57.94
C LYS A 858 -16.32 -21.22 -59.16
N GLU A 859 -16.40 -22.30 -59.92
CA GLU A 859 -17.20 -22.37 -61.16
C GLU A 859 -18.72 -22.32 -60.91
N ILE A 860 -19.18 -22.69 -59.71
CA ILE A 860 -20.60 -22.61 -59.34
C ILE A 860 -20.96 -21.30 -58.60
N GLY A 861 -20.06 -20.31 -58.62
CA GLY A 861 -20.34 -18.96 -58.12
C GLY A 861 -19.98 -18.70 -56.64
N VAL A 862 -19.31 -19.64 -55.97
CA VAL A 862 -18.81 -19.46 -54.60
C VAL A 862 -17.65 -18.47 -54.59
N THR A 863 -17.76 -17.44 -53.75
CA THR A 863 -16.79 -16.33 -53.72
C THR A 863 -15.86 -16.35 -52.50
N SER A 864 -16.24 -17.04 -51.42
CA SER A 864 -15.43 -17.12 -50.21
C SER A 864 -15.75 -18.33 -49.35
N THR A 865 -14.75 -18.80 -48.60
CA THR A 865 -14.87 -19.88 -47.61
C THR A 865 -14.22 -19.44 -46.30
N SER A 866 -14.80 -19.84 -45.15
CA SER A 866 -14.19 -19.66 -43.82
C SER A 866 -14.02 -20.99 -43.11
N ALA A 867 -12.86 -21.19 -42.49
CA ALA A 867 -12.52 -22.31 -41.61
C ALA A 867 -11.88 -21.79 -40.31
N ARG A 868 -11.63 -22.67 -39.34
CA ARG A 868 -10.95 -22.33 -38.08
C ARG A 868 -9.79 -23.28 -37.85
N SER A 869 -8.66 -22.72 -37.43
CA SER A 869 -7.47 -23.44 -36.96
C SER A 869 -7.66 -24.00 -35.56
N ASP A 870 -8.46 -23.34 -34.73
CA ASP A 870 -8.69 -23.67 -33.33
C ASP A 870 -9.86 -24.66 -33.13
N TYR A 871 -10.03 -25.11 -31.89
CA TYR A 871 -11.22 -25.84 -31.48
C TYR A 871 -12.44 -24.93 -31.55
N VAL A 872 -13.55 -25.47 -32.04
CA VAL A 872 -14.82 -24.77 -32.27
C VAL A 872 -15.94 -25.45 -31.49
N ALA A 873 -16.70 -24.64 -30.75
CA ALA A 873 -17.95 -25.04 -30.12
C ALA A 873 -19.05 -24.04 -30.49
N ILE A 874 -20.32 -24.48 -30.43
CA ILE A 874 -21.47 -23.60 -30.65
C ILE A 874 -22.14 -23.32 -29.32
N GLY A 875 -22.13 -22.05 -28.93
CA GLY A 875 -22.79 -21.56 -27.72
C GLY A 875 -24.31 -21.71 -27.78
N PRO A 876 -25.01 -21.70 -26.63
CA PRO A 876 -26.47 -21.81 -26.57
C PRO A 876 -27.23 -20.75 -27.38
N ASP A 877 -26.58 -19.60 -27.66
CA ASP A 877 -27.11 -18.49 -28.45
C ASP A 877 -26.80 -18.58 -29.96
N GLY A 878 -26.22 -19.70 -30.40
CA GLY A 878 -25.86 -19.94 -31.81
C GLY A 878 -24.59 -19.22 -32.26
N ARG A 879 -23.81 -18.64 -31.34
CA ARG A 879 -22.50 -18.06 -31.66
C ARG A 879 -21.41 -19.12 -31.66
N LYS A 880 -20.45 -18.97 -32.57
CA LYS A 880 -19.22 -19.77 -32.60
C LYS A 880 -18.28 -19.28 -31.50
N LEU A 881 -17.74 -20.23 -30.76
CA LEU A 881 -16.71 -20.03 -29.75
C LEU A 881 -15.45 -20.76 -30.19
N THR A 882 -14.29 -20.17 -29.96
CA THR A 882 -12.96 -20.71 -30.30
C THR A 882 -12.12 -20.95 -29.04
N SER A 883 -11.26 -21.95 -29.08
CA SER A 883 -10.42 -22.40 -27.97
C SER A 883 -9.15 -23.02 -28.52
N SER A 884 -7.97 -22.63 -28.01
CA SER A 884 -6.69 -23.10 -28.56
C SER A 884 -6.42 -24.58 -28.23
N THR A 885 -6.97 -25.08 -27.13
CA THR A 885 -6.73 -26.45 -26.64
C THR A 885 -7.99 -27.30 -26.48
N GLY A 886 -9.17 -26.76 -26.82
CA GLY A 886 -10.47 -27.40 -26.58
C GLY A 886 -10.86 -27.46 -25.09
N THR A 887 -9.97 -27.04 -24.21
CA THR A 887 -10.04 -27.15 -22.74
C THR A 887 -9.73 -25.82 -22.04
N ASP A 888 -9.16 -24.85 -22.77
CA ASP A 888 -8.92 -23.48 -22.32
C ASP A 888 -10.17 -22.61 -22.45
N ALA A 889 -10.02 -21.29 -22.22
CA ALA A 889 -11.14 -20.37 -22.25
C ALA A 889 -11.71 -20.25 -23.66
N TRP A 890 -13.00 -20.57 -23.79
CA TRP A 890 -13.77 -20.40 -25.02
C TRP A 890 -14.06 -18.90 -25.25
N LYS A 891 -13.58 -18.36 -26.37
CA LYS A 891 -13.73 -16.95 -26.73
C LYS A 891 -14.72 -16.76 -27.87
N HIS A 892 -15.45 -15.65 -27.87
CA HIS A 892 -16.29 -15.25 -28.98
C HIS A 892 -15.65 -14.08 -29.72
N LYS A 893 -15.18 -14.33 -30.96
CA LYS A 893 -14.30 -13.45 -31.73
C LYS A 893 -12.93 -13.32 -31.05
N ASP A 894 -11.91 -13.82 -31.72
CA ASP A 894 -10.53 -13.66 -31.26
C ASP A 894 -10.13 -12.19 -31.45
N SER A 895 -10.19 -11.44 -30.35
CA SER A 895 -9.65 -10.08 -30.21
C SER A 895 -8.89 -9.98 -28.91
#